data_AF-A0A1V9ZNA5-F1
#
_entry.id   AF-A0A1V9ZNA5-F1
#
_cell.length_a   1.000
_cell.length_b   1.000
_cell.length_c   1.000
_cell.angle_alpha   90.00
_cell.angle_beta   90.00
_cell.angle_gamma   90.00
#
_symmetry.space_group_name_H-M   'P 1'
#
loop_
_entity.id
_entity.type
_entity.pdbx_description
1 polymer ?
#
loop_
_entity_poly.entity_id
_entity_poly.type
_entity_poly.pdbx_seq_one_letter_code
_entity_poly.pdbx_strand_id
1 'polypeptide(L)'
;MSTAPGYEMSMAQAGYSASVPRLTVRGMIQFLGWSLLTLNSLGDPLKTLYGYYMSTDSSFQTLVWEMEVTNNFNNISSRVCNDSLPFLDCYYELPVDGTGSLAGSLCRSYYPVDKDPTQHVGNFFGNCTLVNGERIDIPNDEFASTQWSVQTSSPYRQCLSAIGEGEPFPCDTTTTTNGHQINYRPSQTEATMWCKEFGGYFILNRSSLVQEAFLVNVSDPDHPSFLSLALDVNTPVFSLENLIGCPAHIHIGGTASQITTSAWYGETVGSWTAHTTRTADLNRVSWNGSLVHVWTLHYSEGDITIVRLVYKDIFRLTMVSLVVIYRFTSIYYPIYLVYRRQQQSLPQWIAQSHHGLVVHKRERYNFLILFFLTAEAVASVEDIVVYCQHTVFTSSGSIGTFLLNYMSIMRIIWPCSFVLLVFTRLLGCLFQHQDMFKLCENLFLLGAPVVMLYVPFHVTKQGIRLFQGYRWTGMYCHHFTNTIHNVYSNQINCFYLFTQIFGWFIFVNATTTFLLSMLWYWKMPNKSMLSYLFSPPNHRVNPVSKPLELILQNSAKMILTNEARHSQYHVGGAANIAADGLVCLVYGNYHVVGYTAWGISYPIENQDGFVGVIRGRNVSFDDQLTVFDLLKQTSFPMVIGIPDLT
;
A
#
# COMPACT_ATOMS: atom_id res chain seq x y z
N MET A 1 -49.02 -64.89 41.04
CA MET A 1 -50.44 -64.48 41.03
C MET A 1 -50.53 -63.13 40.32
N SER A 2 -51.41 -63.05 39.30
CA SER A 2 -51.94 -61.89 38.53
C SER A 2 -50.94 -60.87 37.95
N THR A 3 -50.60 -60.87 36.65
CA THR A 3 -51.32 -60.39 35.43
C THR A 3 -51.47 -58.86 35.25
N ALA A 4 -50.70 -58.35 34.27
CA ALA A 4 -50.98 -57.30 33.25
C ALA A 4 -51.10 -55.82 33.68
N PRO A 5 -50.96 -54.82 32.76
CA PRO A 5 -50.75 -54.85 31.30
C PRO A 5 -49.47 -54.09 30.84
N GLY A 6 -48.88 -54.31 29.66
CA GLY A 6 -49.38 -53.94 28.33
C GLY A 6 -48.79 -52.59 27.90
N TYR A 7 -47.60 -52.59 27.29
CA TYR A 7 -47.04 -51.43 26.60
C TYR A 7 -47.14 -51.66 25.09
N GLU A 8 -48.13 -51.02 24.48
CA GLU A 8 -48.25 -50.86 23.03
C GLU A 8 -47.14 -49.94 22.52
N MET A 9 -46.49 -50.38 21.45
CA MET A 9 -45.66 -49.56 20.57
C MET A 9 -46.49 -48.42 19.98
N SER A 10 -46.04 -47.17 20.18
CA SER A 10 -46.30 -46.10 19.22
C SER A 10 -44.96 -45.61 18.65
N MET A 11 -44.75 -45.91 17.37
CA MET A 11 -43.79 -45.21 16.54
C MET A 11 -44.25 -43.75 16.40
N ALA A 12 -43.49 -42.81 16.96
CA ALA A 12 -43.56 -41.41 16.58
C ALA A 12 -42.15 -40.93 16.26
N GLN A 13 -41.88 -40.82 14.96
CA GLN A 13 -40.73 -40.15 14.37
C GLN A 13 -40.66 -38.71 14.90
N ALA A 14 -39.71 -38.41 15.79
CA ALA A 14 -39.25 -37.05 16.03
C ALA A 14 -38.01 -36.82 15.15
N GLY A 15 -38.25 -36.25 13.98
CA GLY A 15 -37.22 -35.87 13.03
C GLY A 15 -36.20 -34.93 13.66
N TYR A 16 -34.94 -35.35 13.64
CA TYR A 16 -33.82 -34.43 13.61
C TYR A 16 -33.89 -33.65 12.29
N SER A 17 -34.71 -32.61 12.24
CA SER A 17 -34.51 -31.55 11.26
C SER A 17 -33.24 -30.82 11.70
N ALA A 18 -32.14 -31.15 11.04
CA ALA A 18 -30.96 -30.29 11.01
C ALA A 18 -31.38 -28.97 10.37
N SER A 19 -31.97 -28.08 11.17
CA SER A 19 -32.17 -26.70 10.78
C SER A 19 -30.78 -26.11 10.60
N VAL A 20 -30.41 -25.90 9.34
CA VAL A 20 -29.27 -25.05 8.99
C VAL A 20 -29.49 -23.74 9.74
N PRO A 21 -28.61 -23.35 10.68
CA PRO A 21 -28.85 -22.16 11.48
C PRO A 21 -28.97 -20.98 10.52
N ARG A 22 -30.13 -20.31 10.52
CA ARG A 22 -30.32 -19.06 9.78
C ARG A 22 -29.19 -18.13 10.22
N LEU A 23 -28.28 -17.80 9.31
CA LEU A 23 -27.22 -16.83 9.58
C LEU A 23 -27.91 -15.50 9.93
N THR A 24 -27.94 -15.17 11.22
CA THR A 24 -28.34 -13.85 11.67
C THR A 24 -27.36 -12.83 11.09
N VAL A 25 -27.80 -11.60 10.85
CA VAL A 25 -26.92 -10.49 10.40
C VAL A 25 -25.67 -10.39 11.30
N ARG A 26 -25.85 -10.62 12.60
CA ARG A 26 -24.77 -10.73 13.57
C ARG A 26 -23.82 -11.90 13.30
N GLY A 27 -24.34 -13.08 13.01
CA GLY A 27 -23.54 -14.26 12.64
C GLY A 27 -22.73 -14.03 11.37
N MET A 28 -23.29 -13.32 10.38
CA MET A 28 -22.55 -12.88 9.20
C MET A 28 -21.41 -11.91 9.54
N ILE A 29 -21.66 -10.90 10.38
CA ILE A 29 -20.63 -9.94 10.83
C ILE A 29 -19.51 -10.66 11.59
N GLN A 30 -19.86 -11.59 12.48
CA GLN A 30 -18.88 -12.40 13.22
C GLN A 30 -18.06 -13.29 12.28
N PHE A 31 -18.70 -13.94 11.30
CA PHE A 31 -18.02 -14.79 10.33
C PHE A 31 -17.10 -13.98 9.42
N LEU A 32 -17.55 -12.83 8.91
CA LEU A 32 -16.76 -11.93 8.07
C LEU A 32 -15.57 -11.35 8.85
N GLY A 33 -15.81 -10.86 10.07
CA GLY A 33 -14.75 -10.36 10.95
C GLY A 33 -13.73 -11.44 11.30
N TRP A 34 -14.18 -12.67 11.59
CA TRP A 34 -13.28 -13.80 11.84
C TRP A 34 -12.49 -14.18 10.60
N SER A 35 -13.12 -14.23 9.42
CA SER A 35 -12.48 -14.58 8.15
C SER A 35 -11.40 -13.55 7.78
N LEU A 36 -11.71 -12.25 7.89
CA LEU A 36 -10.77 -11.16 7.62
C LEU A 36 -9.58 -11.19 8.58
N LEU A 37 -9.83 -11.36 9.89
CA LEU A 37 -8.76 -11.43 10.90
C LEU A 37 -7.88 -12.68 10.71
N THR A 38 -8.47 -13.81 10.35
CA THR A 38 -7.76 -15.08 10.13
C THR A 38 -6.93 -15.04 8.84
N LEU A 39 -7.49 -14.51 7.75
CA LEU A 39 -6.74 -14.30 6.50
C LEU A 39 -5.60 -13.30 6.67
N ASN A 40 -5.83 -12.19 7.38
CA ASN A 40 -4.79 -11.21 7.67
C ASN A 40 -3.66 -11.80 8.52
N SER A 41 -3.99 -12.58 9.56
CA SER A 41 -2.99 -13.16 10.46
C SER A 41 -2.17 -14.31 9.87
N LEU A 42 -2.78 -15.16 9.05
CA LEU A 42 -2.08 -16.23 8.31
C LEU A 42 -1.29 -15.68 7.13
N GLY A 43 -1.83 -14.65 6.47
CA GLY A 43 -1.18 -13.96 5.37
C GLY A 43 -0.06 -13.02 5.82
N ASP A 44 0.15 -12.78 7.11
CA ASP A 44 1.04 -11.72 7.59
C ASP A 44 2.54 -11.94 7.27
N PRO A 45 3.11 -13.17 7.35
CA PRO A 45 4.47 -13.44 6.87
C PRO A 45 4.57 -13.31 5.35
N LEU A 46 3.53 -13.78 4.64
CA LEU A 46 3.42 -13.62 3.20
C LEU A 46 3.30 -12.15 2.80
N LYS A 47 2.56 -11.32 3.54
CA LYS A 47 2.45 -9.87 3.36
C LYS A 47 3.79 -9.18 3.60
N THR A 48 4.50 -9.59 4.65
CA THR A 48 5.80 -9.01 5.00
C THR A 48 6.85 -9.38 3.95
N LEU A 49 6.80 -10.59 3.39
CA LEU A 49 7.69 -11.02 2.31
C LEU A 49 7.24 -10.50 0.93
N TYR A 50 5.96 -10.58 0.58
CA TYR A 50 5.41 -10.12 -0.69
C TYR A 50 5.56 -8.62 -0.86
N GLY A 51 5.26 -7.86 0.19
CA GLY A 51 5.46 -6.41 0.21
C GLY A 51 6.92 -5.98 0.07
N TYR A 52 7.86 -6.92 0.22
CA TYR A 52 9.28 -6.75 -0.01
C TYR A 52 9.75 -7.32 -1.35
N TYR A 53 9.28 -8.50 -1.73
CA TYR A 53 9.62 -9.14 -3.00
C TYR A 53 9.04 -8.36 -4.19
N MET A 54 7.88 -7.74 -4.03
CA MET A 54 7.34 -6.80 -5.02
C MET A 54 8.05 -5.43 -5.01
N SER A 55 8.75 -5.09 -3.93
CA SER A 55 9.40 -3.77 -3.78
C SER A 55 10.93 -3.81 -3.85
N THR A 56 11.53 -5.00 -3.94
CA THR A 56 12.95 -5.25 -4.22
C THR A 56 13.06 -5.31 -5.74
N ASP A 57 13.47 -4.19 -6.32
CA ASP A 57 13.63 -3.94 -7.76
C ASP A 57 12.47 -4.43 -8.66
N SER A 58 11.75 -3.46 -9.24
CA SER A 58 11.15 -3.60 -10.58
C SER A 58 10.19 -4.77 -10.79
N SER A 59 9.20 -4.94 -9.91
CA SER A 59 7.98 -5.64 -10.33
C SER A 59 7.00 -4.62 -10.92
N PHE A 60 6.54 -4.93 -12.14
CA PHE A 60 5.54 -4.19 -12.90
C PHE A 60 4.36 -3.79 -12.02
N GLN A 61 4.25 -2.50 -11.73
CA GLN A 61 2.97 -1.94 -11.35
C GLN A 61 2.37 -1.35 -12.62
N THR A 62 1.73 -2.21 -13.39
CA THR A 62 0.96 -1.80 -14.56
C THR A 62 -0.05 -0.77 -14.10
N LEU A 63 0.16 0.45 -14.53
CA LEU A 63 -0.71 1.58 -14.27
C LEU A 63 -1.31 2.03 -15.58
N VAL A 64 -2.61 2.20 -15.52
CA VAL A 64 -3.39 2.79 -16.60
C VAL A 64 -3.69 4.22 -16.17
N TRP A 65 -3.13 5.18 -16.91
CA TRP A 65 -3.46 6.58 -16.75
C TRP A 65 -4.65 6.88 -17.63
N GLU A 66 -5.83 6.89 -17.00
CA GLU A 66 -7.06 7.34 -17.62
C GLU A 66 -7.44 8.71 -17.06
N MET A 67 -7.48 9.73 -17.91
CA MET A 67 -7.89 11.08 -17.52
C MET A 67 -8.88 11.67 -18.51
N GLU A 68 -9.97 12.20 -17.98
CA GLU A 68 -10.96 12.95 -18.73
C GLU A 68 -10.75 14.46 -18.57
N VAL A 69 -10.67 15.18 -19.68
CA VAL A 69 -10.47 16.63 -19.69
C VAL A 69 -11.47 17.31 -20.62
N THR A 70 -12.05 18.42 -20.15
CA THR A 70 -13.06 19.20 -20.88
C THR A 70 -12.72 20.69 -20.90
N ASN A 71 -12.52 21.22 -22.11
CA ASN A 71 -12.19 22.64 -22.32
C ASN A 71 -13.00 23.22 -23.48
N ASN A 72 -13.20 24.54 -23.44
CA ASN A 72 -13.79 25.31 -24.53
C ASN A 72 -12.71 26.14 -25.23
N PHE A 73 -12.69 26.07 -26.56
CA PHE A 73 -11.76 26.79 -27.43
C PHE A 73 -12.52 27.74 -28.33
N ASN A 74 -11.83 28.76 -28.83
CA ASN A 74 -12.39 29.70 -29.78
C ASN A 74 -11.68 29.61 -31.11
N ASN A 75 -12.36 29.10 -32.12
CA ASN A 75 -11.71 28.84 -33.40
C ASN A 75 -11.52 30.12 -34.23
N ILE A 76 -12.39 31.13 -34.04
CA ILE A 76 -12.49 32.30 -34.92
C ILE A 76 -11.85 33.55 -34.32
N SER A 77 -12.19 33.92 -33.08
CA SER A 77 -11.75 35.19 -32.51
C SER A 77 -10.55 35.06 -31.56
N SER A 78 -9.93 33.88 -31.49
CA SER A 78 -8.63 33.72 -30.82
C SER A 78 -7.58 34.62 -31.47
N ARG A 79 -6.67 35.16 -30.66
CA ARG A 79 -5.54 35.98 -31.13
C ARG A 79 -4.28 35.14 -31.34
N VAL A 80 -3.31 35.65 -32.08
CA VAL A 80 -1.96 35.05 -32.08
C VAL A 80 -1.39 35.18 -30.66
N CYS A 81 -0.83 34.10 -30.13
CA CYS A 81 -0.23 34.13 -28.80
C CYS A 81 0.95 35.11 -28.75
N ASN A 82 1.13 35.74 -27.59
CA ASN A 82 2.24 36.62 -27.31
C ASN A 82 2.99 36.04 -26.11
N ASP A 83 4.31 35.88 -26.22
CA ASP A 83 5.19 35.28 -25.22
C ASP A 83 5.10 35.96 -23.84
N SER A 84 4.65 37.22 -23.78
CA SER A 84 4.51 37.98 -22.53
C SER A 84 3.14 37.85 -21.84
N LEU A 85 2.14 37.25 -22.49
CA LEU A 85 0.75 37.16 -21.97
C LEU A 85 0.40 35.72 -21.58
N PRO A 86 -0.57 35.53 -20.66
CA PRO A 86 -1.07 34.20 -20.34
C PRO A 86 -1.73 33.55 -21.57
N PHE A 87 -1.52 32.25 -21.73
CA PHE A 87 -2.00 31.41 -22.83
C PHE A 87 -3.49 31.10 -22.71
N LEU A 88 -4.30 32.14 -22.93
CA LEU A 88 -5.75 32.11 -22.90
C LEU A 88 -6.30 32.77 -24.16
N ASP A 89 -7.26 32.09 -24.80
CA ASP A 89 -7.93 32.54 -26.03
C ASP A 89 -6.93 32.97 -27.12
N CYS A 90 -5.89 32.16 -27.34
CA CYS A 90 -4.85 32.42 -28.33
C CYS A 90 -4.41 31.17 -29.09
N TYR A 91 -3.67 31.34 -30.20
CA TYR A 91 -3.09 30.25 -30.98
C TYR A 91 -1.68 30.55 -31.48
N TYR A 92 -0.90 29.50 -31.77
CA TYR A 92 0.27 29.56 -32.65
C TYR A 92 -0.05 28.92 -33.99
N GLU A 93 0.59 29.39 -35.04
CA GLU A 93 0.51 28.84 -36.39
C GLU A 93 1.93 28.50 -36.85
N LEU A 94 2.22 27.21 -37.03
CA LEU A 94 3.55 26.71 -37.36
C LEU A 94 3.47 25.73 -38.55
N PRO A 95 4.45 25.73 -39.47
CA PRO A 95 4.56 24.72 -40.51
C PRO A 95 4.89 23.36 -39.89
N VAL A 96 4.44 22.28 -40.53
CA VAL A 96 4.71 20.91 -40.09
C VAL A 96 5.71 20.23 -41.02
N ASP A 97 6.82 19.78 -40.47
CA ASP A 97 7.84 19.00 -41.14
C ASP A 97 7.82 17.54 -40.63
N GLY A 98 8.44 16.61 -41.36
CA GLY A 98 8.66 15.24 -40.86
C GLY A 98 8.01 14.16 -41.72
N THR A 99 7.69 13.04 -41.07
CA THR A 99 7.30 11.78 -41.76
C THR A 99 5.85 11.40 -41.55
N GLY A 100 5.10 12.14 -40.73
CA GLY A 100 3.67 11.87 -40.49
C GLY A 100 2.75 12.35 -41.62
N SER A 101 1.48 11.97 -41.52
CA SER A 101 0.41 12.27 -42.48
C SER A 101 0.13 13.76 -42.66
N LEU A 102 0.47 14.56 -41.65
CA LEU A 102 0.29 16.01 -41.64
C LEU A 102 1.56 16.77 -42.01
N ALA A 103 2.63 16.09 -42.42
CA ALA A 103 3.83 16.76 -42.93
C ALA A 103 3.52 17.60 -44.19
N GLY A 104 4.12 18.78 -44.27
CA GLY A 104 3.86 19.79 -45.30
C GLY A 104 2.63 20.66 -45.05
N SER A 105 1.86 20.42 -43.98
CA SER A 105 0.70 21.25 -43.62
C SER A 105 1.10 22.47 -42.78
N LEU A 106 0.20 23.45 -42.70
CA LEU A 106 0.30 24.58 -41.78
C LEU A 106 -0.73 24.39 -40.66
N CYS A 107 -0.27 24.17 -39.42
CA CYS A 107 -1.14 23.85 -38.30
C CYS A 107 -1.20 24.95 -37.26
N ARG A 108 -2.41 25.20 -36.74
CA ARG A 108 -2.68 26.05 -35.58
C ARG A 108 -2.92 25.23 -34.33
N SER A 109 -2.27 25.59 -33.23
CA SER A 109 -2.53 25.03 -31.90
C SER A 109 -3.25 26.07 -31.03
N TYR A 110 -4.49 25.80 -30.63
CA TYR A 110 -5.31 26.73 -29.85
C TYR A 110 -5.21 26.46 -28.35
N TYR A 111 -5.33 27.53 -27.56
CA TYR A 111 -5.45 27.50 -26.11
C TYR A 111 -6.88 27.84 -25.67
N PRO A 112 -7.38 27.26 -24.57
CA PRO A 112 -8.79 27.38 -24.19
C PRO A 112 -9.14 28.75 -23.61
N VAL A 113 -10.45 29.01 -23.48
CA VAL A 113 -11.01 30.30 -23.05
C VAL A 113 -11.60 30.24 -21.64
N ASP A 114 -12.04 29.07 -21.22
CA ASP A 114 -12.90 28.87 -20.04
C ASP A 114 -12.16 28.37 -18.80
N LYS A 115 -10.85 28.20 -18.88
CA LYS A 115 -10.01 27.71 -17.78
C LYS A 115 -9.05 28.80 -17.32
N ASP A 116 -8.58 28.67 -16.08
CA ASP A 116 -7.43 29.44 -15.63
C ASP A 116 -6.22 29.12 -16.51
N PRO A 117 -5.22 30.03 -16.60
CA PRO A 117 -3.98 29.75 -17.30
C PRO A 117 -3.34 28.44 -16.81
N THR A 118 -3.72 27.96 -15.62
CA THR A 118 -3.12 26.82 -14.94
C THR A 118 -3.68 25.43 -15.32
N GLN A 119 -4.74 25.32 -16.15
CA GLN A 119 -5.53 24.08 -16.27
C GLN A 119 -5.74 23.60 -17.73
N HIS A 120 -4.63 23.32 -18.43
CA HIS A 120 -4.62 22.93 -19.85
C HIS A 120 -4.22 21.46 -20.12
N VAL A 121 -3.86 20.70 -19.08
CA VAL A 121 -3.27 19.34 -19.19
C VAL A 121 -4.17 18.39 -19.98
N GLY A 122 -3.61 17.63 -20.93
CA GLY A 122 -4.28 16.47 -21.53
C GLY A 122 -5.24 16.77 -22.69
N ASN A 123 -5.53 18.04 -22.97
CA ASN A 123 -6.48 18.44 -24.02
C ASN A 123 -5.75 19.19 -25.15
N PHE A 124 -6.06 18.87 -26.41
CA PHE A 124 -5.53 19.53 -27.59
C PHE A 124 -6.67 19.88 -28.55
N PHE A 125 -6.63 21.09 -29.10
CA PHE A 125 -7.46 21.51 -30.22
C PHE A 125 -6.62 22.30 -31.22
N GLY A 126 -6.74 21.95 -32.49
CA GLY A 126 -5.98 22.55 -33.58
C GLY A 126 -6.72 22.52 -34.90
N ASN A 127 -6.22 23.28 -35.86
CA ASN A 127 -6.61 23.11 -37.26
C ASN A 127 -5.37 23.05 -38.14
N CYS A 128 -5.44 22.30 -39.23
CA CYS A 128 -4.33 22.15 -40.15
C CYS A 128 -4.81 22.42 -41.56
N THR A 129 -4.06 23.24 -42.30
CA THR A 129 -4.27 23.47 -43.73
C THR A 129 -3.33 22.55 -44.48
N LEU A 130 -3.89 21.53 -45.12
CA LEU A 130 -3.17 20.53 -45.90
C LEU A 130 -2.58 21.16 -47.18
N VAL A 131 -1.64 20.45 -47.81
CA VAL A 131 -0.96 20.90 -49.04
C VAL A 131 -1.94 21.15 -50.20
N ASN A 132 -3.07 20.44 -50.21
CA ASN A 132 -4.14 20.63 -51.20
C ASN A 132 -5.02 21.88 -50.93
N GLY A 133 -4.74 22.63 -49.84
CA GLY A 133 -5.51 23.79 -49.39
C GLY A 133 -6.74 23.45 -48.55
N GLU A 134 -7.01 22.17 -48.30
CA GLU A 134 -8.11 21.72 -47.44
C GLU A 134 -7.77 21.96 -45.97
N ARG A 135 -8.75 22.44 -45.22
CA ARG A 135 -8.62 22.65 -43.78
C ARG A 135 -9.29 21.52 -43.03
N ILE A 136 -8.55 20.92 -42.09
CA ILE A 136 -9.05 19.94 -41.13
C ILE A 136 -8.98 20.52 -39.72
N ASP A 137 -9.95 20.20 -38.88
CA ASP A 137 -9.92 20.51 -37.44
C ASP A 137 -9.63 19.22 -36.65
N ILE A 138 -8.82 19.31 -35.58
CA ILE A 138 -8.36 18.19 -34.75
C ILE A 138 -8.67 18.52 -33.28
N PRO A 139 -9.32 17.65 -32.51
CA PRO A 139 -9.87 16.35 -32.93
C PRO A 139 -11.14 16.48 -33.78
N ASN A 140 -11.44 15.45 -34.57
CA ASN A 140 -12.68 15.28 -35.32
C ASN A 140 -13.08 13.79 -35.34
N ASP A 141 -13.97 13.40 -36.25
CA ASP A 141 -14.40 11.99 -36.36
C ASP A 141 -13.26 11.05 -36.80
N GLU A 142 -12.28 11.56 -37.56
CA GLU A 142 -11.11 10.81 -38.06
C GLU A 142 -9.93 10.85 -37.08
N PHE A 143 -9.65 11.99 -36.47
CA PHE A 143 -8.48 12.21 -35.63
C PHE A 143 -8.86 12.36 -34.16
N ALA A 144 -8.34 11.46 -33.33
CA ALA A 144 -8.30 11.64 -31.88
C ALA A 144 -7.02 12.38 -31.48
N SER A 145 -7.05 13.17 -30.41
CA SER A 145 -5.86 13.88 -29.96
C SER A 145 -5.80 14.14 -28.46
N THR A 146 -4.58 14.30 -27.95
CA THR A 146 -4.28 14.66 -26.55
C THR A 146 -2.93 15.37 -26.48
N GLN A 147 -2.66 16.04 -25.36
CA GLN A 147 -1.36 16.64 -25.08
C GLN A 147 -0.70 15.91 -23.91
N TRP A 148 0.56 15.50 -24.04
CA TRP A 148 1.27 14.81 -22.96
C TRP A 148 2.79 15.07 -22.94
N SER A 149 3.50 14.57 -21.91
CA SER A 149 4.96 14.68 -21.80
C SER A 149 5.69 13.81 -22.81
N VAL A 150 6.82 14.34 -23.24
CA VAL A 150 7.86 13.66 -24.00
C VAL A 150 9.20 13.96 -23.33
N GLN A 151 10.12 12.98 -23.35
CA GLN A 151 11.50 13.20 -22.98
C GLN A 151 12.43 12.78 -24.11
N THR A 152 13.49 13.54 -24.27
CA THR A 152 14.60 13.19 -25.14
C THR A 152 15.86 13.01 -24.32
N SER A 153 16.73 12.11 -24.77
CA SER A 153 17.99 11.81 -24.10
C SER A 153 19.11 11.60 -25.12
N SER A 154 20.31 12.08 -24.81
CA SER A 154 21.49 11.95 -25.68
C SER A 154 22.77 11.99 -24.84
N PRO A 155 23.84 11.29 -25.25
CA PRO A 155 25.18 11.51 -24.68
C PRO A 155 25.71 12.93 -24.94
N TYR A 156 25.20 13.63 -25.96
CA TYR A 156 25.65 14.97 -26.35
C TYR A 156 24.57 16.03 -26.07
N ARG A 157 24.87 16.97 -25.18
CA ARG A 157 23.96 18.09 -24.84
C ARG A 157 23.44 18.84 -26.07
N GLN A 158 24.32 19.09 -27.04
CA GLN A 158 24.01 19.88 -28.24
C GLN A 158 22.92 19.23 -29.10
N CYS A 159 22.77 17.91 -29.04
CA CYS A 159 21.80 17.21 -29.87
C CYS A 159 20.36 17.36 -29.38
N LEU A 160 20.19 17.81 -28.14
CA LEU A 160 18.89 18.09 -27.55
C LEU A 160 18.41 19.53 -27.80
N SER A 161 19.24 20.39 -28.40
CA SER A 161 18.85 21.79 -28.65
C SER A 161 17.83 21.91 -29.78
N ALA A 162 17.84 21.01 -30.76
CA ALA A 162 17.00 21.10 -31.94
C ALA A 162 15.53 20.72 -31.70
N ILE A 163 15.24 19.81 -30.77
CA ILE A 163 13.89 19.25 -30.56
C ILE A 163 13.35 19.62 -29.19
N GLY A 164 12.10 20.06 -29.17
CA GLY A 164 11.32 20.40 -28.01
C GLY A 164 11.75 21.72 -27.38
N GLU A 165 10.94 22.21 -26.46
CA GLU A 165 11.22 23.45 -25.74
C GLU A 165 11.74 23.16 -24.33
N GLY A 166 12.72 23.93 -23.86
CA GLY A 166 13.30 23.75 -22.53
C GLY A 166 14.77 23.39 -22.55
N GLU A 167 15.39 23.50 -21.38
CA GLU A 167 16.83 23.33 -21.23
C GLU A 167 17.18 21.86 -20.98
N PRO A 168 18.19 21.32 -21.68
CA PRO A 168 18.73 20.02 -21.35
C PRO A 168 19.45 20.05 -19.99
N PHE A 169 19.22 19.03 -19.18
CA PHE A 169 19.84 18.82 -17.88
C PHE A 169 20.58 17.47 -17.86
N PRO A 170 21.67 17.34 -17.08
CA PRO A 170 22.35 16.05 -16.94
C PRO A 170 21.44 15.06 -16.21
N CYS A 171 21.39 13.80 -16.64
CA CYS A 171 20.51 12.78 -16.06
C CYS A 171 21.20 11.44 -15.88
N ASP A 172 20.80 10.70 -14.84
CA ASP A 172 21.23 9.32 -14.61
C ASP A 172 20.26 8.35 -15.30
N THR A 173 20.81 7.24 -15.80
CA THR A 173 20.06 6.17 -16.45
C THR A 173 20.12 4.88 -15.63
N THR A 174 19.06 4.09 -15.70
CA THR A 174 19.05 2.72 -15.19
C THR A 174 18.33 1.80 -16.17
N THR A 175 18.63 0.51 -16.14
CA THR A 175 17.96 -0.48 -16.98
C THR A 175 16.97 -1.25 -16.11
N THR A 176 15.69 -1.26 -16.51
CA THR A 176 14.67 -2.05 -15.82
C THR A 176 14.91 -3.54 -16.04
N THR A 177 14.24 -4.39 -15.24
CA THR A 177 14.22 -5.86 -15.45
C THR A 177 13.74 -6.28 -16.83
N ASN A 178 12.98 -5.43 -17.51
CA ASN A 178 12.48 -5.66 -18.86
C ASN A 178 13.49 -5.27 -19.95
N GLY A 179 14.66 -4.77 -19.54
CA GLY A 179 15.69 -4.28 -20.46
C GLY A 179 15.43 -2.87 -20.97
N HIS A 180 14.41 -2.16 -20.48
CA HIS A 180 14.17 -0.77 -20.89
C HIS A 180 15.12 0.17 -20.15
N GLN A 181 15.79 1.05 -20.89
CA GLN A 181 16.58 2.12 -20.31
C GLN A 181 15.67 3.29 -19.93
N ILE A 182 15.78 3.73 -18.68
CA ILE A 182 14.96 4.81 -18.12
C ILE A 182 15.88 5.87 -17.56
N ASN A 183 15.55 7.13 -17.86
CA ASN A 183 16.17 8.27 -17.20
C ASN A 183 15.31 8.61 -15.99
N TYR A 184 15.90 8.72 -14.80
CA TYR A 184 15.11 8.75 -13.57
C TYR A 184 15.39 9.97 -12.68
N ARG A 185 16.59 10.55 -12.72
CA ARG A 185 16.92 11.75 -11.92
C ARG A 185 17.94 12.66 -12.60
N PRO A 186 18.05 13.94 -12.18
CA PRO A 186 19.18 14.77 -12.54
C PRO A 186 20.49 14.16 -12.00
N SER A 187 21.54 14.14 -12.82
CA SER A 187 22.83 13.54 -12.44
C SER A 187 23.51 14.35 -11.35
N GLN A 188 24.08 13.64 -10.36
CA GLN A 188 24.80 14.22 -9.23
C GLN A 188 26.32 14.15 -9.41
N THR A 189 26.78 13.38 -10.39
CA THR A 189 28.18 13.14 -10.70
C THR A 189 28.47 13.55 -12.15
N GLU A 190 29.63 13.16 -12.68
CA GLU A 190 29.93 13.37 -14.09
C GLU A 190 28.86 12.70 -14.97
N ALA A 191 28.18 13.52 -15.78
CA ALA A 191 27.00 13.09 -16.51
C ALA A 191 27.39 12.33 -17.78
N THR A 192 26.99 11.07 -17.87
CA THR A 192 27.14 10.27 -19.10
C THR A 192 26.02 10.51 -20.10
N MET A 193 24.91 11.10 -19.66
CA MET A 193 23.72 11.36 -20.46
C MET A 193 23.11 12.73 -20.11
N TRP A 194 22.55 13.36 -21.13
CA TRP A 194 21.74 14.57 -21.04
C TRP A 194 20.30 14.22 -21.36
N CYS A 195 19.36 14.86 -20.66
CA CYS A 195 17.92 14.70 -20.84
C CYS A 195 17.27 16.06 -21.03
N LYS A 196 16.15 16.07 -21.76
CA LYS A 196 15.30 17.25 -21.94
C LYS A 196 13.85 16.81 -21.98
N GLU A 197 13.00 17.52 -21.25
CA GLU A 197 11.59 17.17 -21.05
C GLU A 197 10.69 18.31 -21.54
N PHE A 198 9.70 17.99 -22.37
CA PHE A 198 8.81 18.96 -23.01
C PHE A 198 7.46 18.35 -23.38
N GLY A 199 6.51 19.19 -23.81
CA GLY A 199 5.18 18.75 -24.22
C GLY A 199 5.14 18.35 -25.70
N GLY A 200 4.36 17.32 -26.01
CA GLY A 200 4.02 16.92 -27.37
C GLY A 200 2.50 16.82 -27.56
N TYR A 201 2.03 17.07 -28.78
CA TYR A 201 0.65 16.78 -29.18
C TYR A 201 0.60 15.42 -29.85
N PHE A 202 -0.24 14.53 -29.34
CA PHE A 202 -0.42 13.19 -29.86
C PHE A 202 -1.71 13.16 -30.67
N ILE A 203 -1.62 12.69 -31.91
CA ILE A 203 -2.72 12.65 -32.86
C ILE A 203 -2.85 11.22 -33.37
N LEU A 204 -3.96 10.57 -33.08
CA LEU A 204 -4.28 9.23 -33.57
C LEU A 204 -5.23 9.34 -34.75
N ASN A 205 -4.80 8.85 -35.92
CA ASN A 205 -5.73 8.63 -37.02
C ASN A 205 -6.51 7.33 -36.74
N ARG A 206 -7.83 7.44 -36.56
CA ARG A 206 -8.71 6.31 -36.22
C ARG A 206 -8.90 5.33 -37.37
N SER A 207 -8.69 5.77 -38.61
CA SER A 207 -8.84 4.93 -39.80
C SER A 207 -7.60 4.05 -40.04
N SER A 208 -6.40 4.63 -39.92
CA SER A 208 -5.14 3.91 -40.12
C SER A 208 -4.59 3.29 -38.83
N LEU A 209 -5.11 3.72 -37.67
CA LEU A 209 -4.61 3.39 -36.33
C LEU A 209 -3.15 3.78 -36.10
N VAL A 210 -2.61 4.69 -36.92
CA VAL A 210 -1.29 5.26 -36.75
C VAL A 210 -1.38 6.45 -35.81
N GLN A 211 -0.57 6.44 -34.75
CA GLN A 211 -0.42 7.59 -33.88
C GLN A 211 0.80 8.40 -34.30
N GLU A 212 0.64 9.71 -34.34
CA GLU A 212 1.70 10.67 -34.62
C GLU A 212 1.93 11.55 -33.40
N ALA A 213 3.18 11.96 -33.19
CA ALA A 213 3.53 12.99 -32.23
C ALA A 213 4.01 14.25 -32.95
N PHE A 214 3.38 15.37 -32.65
CA PHE A 214 3.82 16.70 -33.03
C PHE A 214 4.66 17.28 -31.91
N LEU A 215 5.92 17.53 -32.23
CA LEU A 215 6.90 18.11 -31.32
C LEU A 215 7.34 19.46 -31.87
N VAL A 216 7.63 20.42 -31.01
CA VAL A 216 8.19 21.70 -31.48
C VAL A 216 9.64 21.47 -31.92
N ASN A 217 9.99 21.91 -33.12
CA ASN A 217 11.35 22.02 -33.62
C ASN A 217 11.80 23.47 -33.49
N VAL A 218 12.87 23.68 -32.69
CA VAL A 218 13.44 25.00 -32.40
C VAL A 218 14.89 25.10 -32.90
N SER A 219 15.25 24.29 -33.89
CA SER A 219 16.56 24.38 -34.55
C SER A 219 16.83 25.77 -35.13
N ASP A 220 15.79 26.43 -35.65
CA ASP A 220 15.78 27.85 -35.99
C ASP A 220 14.73 28.58 -35.13
N PRO A 221 15.13 29.31 -34.07
CA PRO A 221 14.21 30.04 -33.20
C PRO A 221 13.41 31.14 -33.91
N ASP A 222 13.92 31.68 -35.02
CA ASP A 222 13.23 32.72 -35.79
C ASP A 222 12.16 32.11 -36.73
N HIS A 223 12.28 30.81 -37.03
CA HIS A 223 11.38 30.04 -37.88
C HIS A 223 11.03 28.66 -37.26
N PRO A 224 10.32 28.63 -36.12
CA PRO A 224 9.94 27.38 -35.48
C PRO A 224 8.98 26.56 -36.36
N SER A 225 9.07 25.23 -36.26
CA SER A 225 8.18 24.31 -36.95
C SER A 225 7.68 23.19 -36.02
N PHE A 226 6.62 22.49 -36.40
CA PHE A 226 6.24 21.24 -35.77
C PHE A 226 6.90 20.08 -36.50
N LEU A 227 7.58 19.20 -35.78
CA LEU A 227 8.06 17.92 -36.27
C LEU A 227 6.98 16.86 -36.03
N SER A 228 6.39 16.33 -37.10
CA SER A 228 5.47 15.20 -37.08
C SER A 228 6.21 13.88 -37.22
N LEU A 229 6.13 13.07 -36.16
CA LEU A 229 6.74 11.74 -36.08
C LEU A 229 5.65 10.67 -36.04
N ALA A 230 5.63 9.79 -37.04
CA ALA A 230 4.82 8.58 -36.98
C ALA A 230 5.40 7.61 -35.96
N LEU A 231 4.58 7.23 -34.98
CA LEU A 231 4.97 6.37 -33.86
C LEU A 231 4.49 4.94 -34.13
N ASP A 232 5.39 3.98 -34.02
CA ASP A 232 5.02 2.58 -33.87
C ASP A 232 4.43 2.37 -32.46
N VAL A 233 3.31 1.65 -32.41
CA VAL A 233 2.55 1.41 -31.18
C VAL A 233 3.37 0.67 -30.14
N ASN A 234 4.22 -0.27 -30.57
CA ASN A 234 4.92 -1.19 -29.68
C ASN A 234 6.32 -0.72 -29.25
N THR A 235 6.81 0.39 -29.79
CA THR A 235 8.15 0.91 -29.47
C THR A 235 8.04 2.26 -28.78
N PRO A 236 7.96 2.33 -27.44
CA PRO A 236 7.85 3.61 -26.73
C PRO A 236 9.12 4.47 -26.80
N VAL A 237 10.25 3.90 -27.25
CA VAL A 237 11.53 4.59 -27.41
C VAL A 237 11.95 4.57 -28.88
N PHE A 238 12.19 5.75 -29.46
CA PHE A 238 12.64 5.89 -30.85
C PHE A 238 14.00 6.56 -30.94
N SER A 239 14.80 6.16 -31.93
CA SER A 239 16.01 6.90 -32.30
C SER A 239 15.66 8.06 -33.21
N LEU A 240 16.18 9.24 -32.88
CA LEU A 240 16.09 10.46 -33.67
C LEU A 240 17.32 10.64 -34.58
N GLU A 241 18.29 9.73 -34.55
CA GLU A 241 19.56 9.87 -35.26
C GLU A 241 19.40 10.13 -36.76
N ASN A 242 18.44 9.45 -37.40
CA ASN A 242 18.16 9.63 -38.82
C ASN A 242 17.49 10.98 -39.15
N LEU A 243 16.88 11.63 -38.15
CA LEU A 243 16.11 12.87 -38.34
C LEU A 243 16.96 14.12 -38.03
N ILE A 244 17.73 14.08 -36.94
CA ILE A 244 18.58 15.21 -36.52
C ILE A 244 20.05 15.03 -36.88
N GLY A 245 20.46 13.86 -37.37
CA GLY A 245 21.87 13.56 -37.66
C GLY A 245 22.74 13.41 -36.41
N CYS A 246 22.14 13.18 -35.23
CA CYS A 246 22.85 12.98 -33.98
C CYS A 246 22.20 11.89 -33.11
N PRO A 247 22.97 11.07 -32.37
CA PRO A 247 22.42 10.09 -31.44
C PRO A 247 21.60 10.75 -30.33
N ALA A 248 20.28 10.79 -30.52
CA ALA A 248 19.31 11.14 -29.50
C ALA A 248 18.16 10.13 -29.55
N HIS A 249 17.59 9.84 -28.39
CA HIS A 249 16.42 8.99 -28.24
C HIS A 249 15.26 9.81 -27.71
N ILE A 250 14.08 9.60 -28.28
CA ILE A 250 12.82 10.12 -27.76
C ILE A 250 12.09 9.00 -27.03
N HIS A 251 11.59 9.33 -25.85
CA HIS A 251 10.81 8.46 -24.99
C HIS A 251 9.38 9.02 -24.97
N ILE A 252 8.47 8.25 -25.56
CA ILE A 252 7.06 8.57 -25.65
C ILE A 252 6.36 8.03 -24.41
N GLY A 253 5.55 8.89 -23.79
CA GLY A 253 4.89 8.56 -22.53
C GLY A 253 5.84 8.79 -21.36
N GLY A 254 5.45 9.76 -20.53
CA GLY A 254 5.99 10.15 -19.24
C GLY A 254 7.17 9.35 -18.67
N THR A 255 8.35 9.83 -18.99
CA THR A 255 9.53 9.65 -18.15
C THR A 255 9.51 10.55 -16.90
N ALA A 256 8.33 10.97 -16.44
CA ALA A 256 8.22 11.78 -15.24
C ALA A 256 8.43 10.90 -14.01
N SER A 257 9.35 11.30 -13.14
CA SER A 257 9.44 10.70 -11.81
C SER A 257 8.12 10.94 -11.07
N GLN A 258 7.38 9.89 -10.73
CA GLN A 258 6.11 10.04 -10.03
C GLN A 258 6.28 10.40 -8.56
N ILE A 259 7.42 10.05 -7.98
CA ILE A 259 7.76 10.25 -6.58
C ILE A 259 9.26 10.43 -6.50
N THR A 260 9.70 11.46 -5.79
CA THR A 260 11.07 11.54 -5.28
C THR A 260 11.04 11.86 -3.80
N THR A 261 11.87 11.16 -3.03
CA THR A 261 12.10 11.52 -1.63
C THR A 261 13.58 11.51 -1.32
N SER A 262 13.99 12.44 -0.46
CA SER A 262 15.26 12.35 0.24
C SER A 262 15.05 11.40 1.43
N ALA A 263 15.46 10.14 1.33
CA ALA A 263 15.42 9.26 2.50
C ALA A 263 16.51 9.65 3.49
N TRP A 264 16.36 9.19 4.74
CA TRP A 264 17.35 9.39 5.82
C TRP A 264 18.75 8.90 5.48
N TYR A 265 18.84 8.01 4.49
CA TYR A 265 20.11 7.49 4.02
C TYR A 265 20.33 7.69 2.51
N GLY A 266 19.37 8.18 1.71
CA GLY A 266 19.60 8.54 0.30
C GLY A 266 18.32 8.63 -0.56
N GLU A 267 18.45 8.90 -1.86
CA GLU A 267 17.31 9.22 -2.72
C GLU A 267 16.52 7.99 -3.18
N THR A 268 15.22 8.16 -3.41
CA THR A 268 14.38 7.16 -4.08
C THR A 268 13.50 7.85 -5.10
N VAL A 269 13.40 7.22 -6.27
CA VAL A 269 12.74 7.79 -7.44
C VAL A 269 11.81 6.75 -8.06
N GLY A 270 10.55 7.11 -8.29
CA GLY A 270 9.57 6.26 -8.99
C GLY A 270 9.37 6.70 -10.44
N SER A 271 10.30 6.41 -11.35
CA SER A 271 10.15 6.78 -12.76
C SER A 271 9.06 5.94 -13.44
N TRP A 272 8.17 6.59 -14.17
CA TRP A 272 7.19 5.92 -15.02
C TRP A 272 7.74 5.67 -16.43
N THR A 273 7.25 4.63 -17.08
CA THR A 273 7.57 4.28 -18.47
C THR A 273 6.35 3.74 -19.17
N ALA A 274 6.01 4.26 -20.35
CA ALA A 274 4.92 3.72 -21.13
C ALA A 274 5.26 2.37 -21.79
N HIS A 275 4.27 1.50 -21.90
CA HIS A 275 4.35 0.23 -22.64
C HIS A 275 4.13 0.42 -24.13
N THR A 276 3.22 1.33 -24.47
CA THR A 276 2.86 1.63 -25.84
C THR A 276 2.93 3.12 -26.08
N THR A 277 3.08 3.51 -27.33
CA THR A 277 2.99 4.93 -27.68
C THR A 277 1.55 5.44 -27.63
N ARG A 278 0.55 4.56 -27.58
CA ARG A 278 -0.87 4.93 -27.59
C ARG A 278 -1.22 5.78 -26.36
N THR A 279 -1.60 7.03 -26.62
CA THR A 279 -1.95 8.04 -25.61
C THR A 279 -3.29 8.72 -25.93
N ALA A 280 -3.55 9.00 -27.21
CA ALA A 280 -4.83 9.53 -27.68
C ALA A 280 -5.80 8.37 -27.89
N ASP A 281 -7.00 8.45 -27.31
CA ASP A 281 -8.00 7.39 -27.46
C ASP A 281 -9.35 7.93 -27.97
N LEU A 282 -10.12 8.58 -27.10
CA LEU A 282 -11.46 9.08 -27.44
C LEU A 282 -11.54 10.60 -27.28
N ASN A 283 -12.22 11.24 -28.23
CA ASN A 283 -12.53 12.66 -28.20
C ASN A 283 -13.98 12.85 -28.62
N ARG A 284 -14.64 13.84 -28.02
CA ARG A 284 -15.97 14.33 -28.43
C ARG A 284 -15.89 15.83 -28.61
N VAL A 285 -16.32 16.29 -29.76
CA VAL A 285 -16.33 17.72 -30.09
C VAL A 285 -17.76 18.16 -30.34
N SER A 286 -18.15 19.28 -29.74
CA SER A 286 -19.41 19.95 -30.02
C SER A 286 -19.17 21.41 -30.36
N TRP A 287 -19.89 21.88 -31.38
CA TRP A 287 -19.72 23.21 -31.95
C TRP A 287 -20.90 24.10 -31.55
N ASN A 288 -20.60 25.29 -31.06
CA ASN A 288 -21.58 26.33 -30.79
C ASN A 288 -21.08 27.68 -31.34
N GLY A 289 -21.30 27.91 -32.63
CA GLY A 289 -20.76 29.07 -33.33
C GLY A 289 -19.24 29.03 -33.39
N SER A 290 -18.58 30.04 -32.82
CA SER A 290 -17.11 30.11 -32.74
C SER A 290 -16.51 29.33 -31.58
N LEU A 291 -17.34 28.93 -30.60
CA LEU A 291 -16.92 28.15 -29.44
C LEU A 291 -16.97 26.66 -29.74
N VAL A 292 -15.85 26.00 -29.47
CA VAL A 292 -15.65 24.57 -29.68
C VAL A 292 -15.45 23.92 -28.33
N HIS A 293 -16.38 23.09 -27.93
CA HIS A 293 -16.28 22.30 -26.71
C HIS A 293 -15.63 20.97 -27.03
N VAL A 294 -14.47 20.71 -26.42
CA VAL A 294 -13.67 19.51 -26.66
C VAL A 294 -13.54 18.71 -25.36
N TRP A 295 -14.10 17.50 -25.37
CA TRP A 295 -13.89 16.48 -24.36
C TRP A 295 -12.85 15.47 -24.88
N THR A 296 -11.85 15.17 -24.07
CA THR A 296 -10.73 14.29 -24.41
C THR A 296 -10.55 13.23 -23.33
N LEU A 297 -10.40 11.97 -23.76
CA LEU A 297 -9.99 10.84 -22.93
C LEU A 297 -8.54 10.51 -23.24
N HIS A 298 -7.66 10.79 -22.29
CA HIS A 298 -6.29 10.33 -22.31
C HIS A 298 -6.23 8.91 -21.77
N TYR A 299 -5.55 8.01 -22.50
CA TYR A 299 -5.33 6.63 -22.09
C TYR A 299 -3.88 6.25 -22.36
N SER A 300 -3.11 5.98 -21.31
CA SER A 300 -1.74 5.47 -21.47
C SER A 300 -1.44 4.36 -20.47
N GLU A 301 -0.88 3.28 -20.96
CA GLU A 301 -0.43 2.14 -20.16
C GLU A 301 1.07 2.24 -19.92
N GLY A 302 1.49 1.95 -18.69
CA GLY A 302 2.93 1.88 -18.38
C GLY A 302 3.23 1.28 -17.02
N ASP A 303 4.50 1.30 -16.66
CA ASP A 303 5.02 0.80 -15.38
C ASP A 303 5.66 1.92 -14.57
N ILE A 304 5.56 1.84 -13.25
CA ILE A 304 6.47 2.58 -12.36
C ILE A 304 7.61 1.67 -11.95
N THR A 305 8.83 2.14 -12.16
CA THR A 305 10.05 1.57 -11.59
C THR A 305 10.49 2.41 -10.41
N ILE A 306 10.48 1.83 -9.21
CA ILE A 306 11.02 2.48 -8.00
C ILE A 306 12.52 2.16 -7.92
N VAL A 307 13.35 3.15 -8.22
CA VAL A 307 14.81 3.08 -8.11
C VAL A 307 15.24 3.49 -6.71
N ARG A 308 15.94 2.59 -6.01
CA ARG A 308 16.41 2.77 -4.64
C ARG A 308 17.90 2.56 -4.51
N LEU A 309 18.42 3.02 -3.38
CA LEU A 309 19.79 2.75 -2.98
C LEU A 309 19.87 1.45 -2.20
N VAL A 310 20.86 0.61 -2.54
CA VAL A 310 21.01 -0.77 -2.05
C VAL A 310 20.98 -0.89 -0.51
N TYR A 311 21.63 0.03 0.22
CA TYR A 311 21.64 -0.04 1.68
C TYR A 311 20.27 0.25 2.32
N LYS A 312 19.38 1.00 1.64
CA LYS A 312 18.01 1.22 2.11
C LYS A 312 17.25 -0.10 2.10
N ASP A 313 17.42 -0.89 1.04
CA ASP A 313 16.82 -2.21 0.94
C ASP A 313 17.43 -3.19 1.95
N ILE A 314 18.75 -3.15 2.16
CA ILE A 314 19.40 -3.96 3.22
C ILE A 314 18.84 -3.63 4.61
N PHE A 315 18.72 -2.34 4.96
CA PHE A 315 18.20 -1.90 6.26
C PHE A 315 16.76 -2.37 6.47
N ARG A 316 15.94 -2.18 5.45
CA ARG A 316 14.54 -2.59 5.44
C ARG A 316 14.38 -4.11 5.52
N LEU A 317 15.13 -4.88 4.72
CA LEU A 317 15.18 -6.33 4.78
C LEU A 317 15.62 -6.81 6.16
N THR A 318 16.59 -6.15 6.79
CA THR A 318 17.04 -6.49 8.14
C THR A 318 15.91 -6.32 9.17
N MET A 319 15.18 -5.19 9.14
CA MET A 319 14.02 -4.98 10.03
C MET A 319 12.94 -6.04 9.82
N VAL A 320 12.62 -6.36 8.57
CA VAL A 320 11.65 -7.40 8.21
C VAL A 320 12.09 -8.76 8.69
N SER A 321 13.35 -9.15 8.43
CA SER A 321 13.90 -10.43 8.86
C SER A 321 13.81 -10.55 10.38
N LEU A 322 14.09 -9.50 11.14
CA LEU A 322 13.92 -9.49 12.60
C LEU A 322 12.47 -9.71 13.02
N VAL A 323 11.52 -9.03 12.39
CA VAL A 323 10.07 -9.21 12.65
C VAL A 323 9.61 -10.63 12.28
N VAL A 324 10.07 -11.15 11.15
CA VAL A 324 9.74 -12.50 10.67
C VAL A 324 10.31 -13.56 11.62
N ILE A 325 11.57 -13.43 12.02
CA ILE A 325 12.21 -14.31 13.03
C ILE A 325 11.42 -14.26 14.34
N TYR A 326 11.04 -13.07 14.81
CA TYR A 326 10.20 -12.93 16.00
C TYR A 326 8.86 -13.66 15.87
N ARG A 327 8.16 -13.47 14.74
CA ARG A 327 6.88 -14.14 14.46
C ARG A 327 7.00 -15.66 14.50
N PHE A 328 7.98 -16.21 13.79
CA PHE A 328 8.21 -17.65 13.76
C PHE A 328 8.55 -18.20 15.13
N THR A 329 9.52 -17.59 15.82
CA THR A 329 10.04 -18.12 17.10
C THR A 329 9.10 -17.89 18.29
N SER A 330 8.43 -16.73 18.34
CA SER A 330 7.69 -16.29 19.53
C SER A 330 6.17 -16.46 19.40
N ILE A 331 5.63 -16.61 18.18
CA ILE A 331 4.18 -16.71 17.98
C ILE A 331 3.83 -18.05 17.35
N TYR A 332 4.35 -18.32 16.15
CA TYR A 332 3.95 -19.51 15.39
C TYR A 332 4.50 -20.81 15.98
N TYR A 333 5.74 -20.82 16.47
CA TYR A 333 6.33 -22.03 17.07
C TYR A 333 5.60 -22.50 18.35
N PRO A 334 5.30 -21.63 19.34
CA PRO A 334 4.48 -22.02 20.49
C PRO A 334 3.07 -22.52 20.11
N ILE A 335 2.42 -21.87 19.15
CA ILE A 335 1.11 -22.27 18.63
C ILE A 335 1.19 -23.66 17.97
N TYR A 336 2.24 -23.90 17.17
CA TYR A 336 2.50 -25.19 16.54
C TYR A 336 2.73 -26.32 17.56
N LEU A 337 3.45 -26.05 18.66
CA LEU A 337 3.63 -27.02 19.74
C LEU A 337 2.30 -27.43 20.38
N VAL A 338 1.35 -26.50 20.55
CA VAL A 338 0.00 -26.80 21.02
C VAL A 338 -0.77 -27.62 19.98
N TYR A 339 -0.73 -27.24 18.71
CA TYR A 339 -1.40 -27.98 17.63
C TYR A 339 -0.95 -29.44 17.57
N ARG A 340 0.38 -29.67 17.60
CA ARG A 340 0.97 -31.02 17.54
C ARG A 340 0.46 -31.93 18.67
N ARG A 341 0.08 -31.36 19.81
CA ARG A 341 -0.44 -32.10 20.97
C ARG A 341 -1.92 -32.43 20.89
N GLN A 342 -2.72 -31.67 20.15
CA GLN A 342 -4.18 -31.84 20.13
C GLN A 342 -4.69 -32.98 19.23
N GLN A 343 -3.80 -33.64 18.47
CA GLN A 343 -4.11 -34.79 17.59
C GLN A 343 -5.36 -34.60 16.69
N GLN A 344 -5.68 -33.35 16.32
CA GLN A 344 -6.79 -33.00 15.44
C GLN A 344 -6.30 -32.61 14.04
N SER A 345 -7.15 -32.76 13.03
CA SER A 345 -6.85 -32.23 11.70
C SER A 345 -6.79 -30.69 11.73
N LEU A 346 -5.84 -30.10 10.99
CA LEU A 346 -5.64 -28.65 10.94
C LEU A 346 -6.93 -27.87 10.63
N PRO A 347 -7.80 -28.28 9.68
CA PRO A 347 -9.03 -27.54 9.38
C PRO A 347 -10.04 -27.56 10.53
N GLN A 348 -10.17 -28.68 11.23
CA GLN A 348 -11.07 -28.79 12.39
C GLN A 348 -10.57 -27.93 13.55
N TRP A 349 -9.25 -27.89 13.75
CA TRP A 349 -8.62 -27.07 14.78
C TRP A 349 -8.75 -25.56 14.50
N ILE A 350 -8.62 -25.14 13.23
CA ILE A 350 -8.81 -23.75 12.83
C ILE A 350 -10.27 -23.33 12.99
N ALA A 351 -11.22 -24.17 12.56
CA ALA A 351 -12.65 -23.87 12.62
C ALA A 351 -13.19 -23.73 14.05
N GLN A 352 -12.57 -24.40 15.02
CA GLN A 352 -13.01 -24.39 16.43
C GLN A 352 -12.45 -23.24 17.26
N SER A 353 -11.47 -22.48 16.74
CA SER A 353 -10.78 -21.46 17.55
C SER A 353 -10.78 -20.07 16.92
N HIS A 354 -10.92 -19.06 17.78
CA HIS A 354 -10.82 -17.65 17.40
C HIS A 354 -9.36 -17.20 17.17
N HIS A 355 -8.62 -17.90 16.31
CA HIS A 355 -7.17 -17.75 16.11
C HIS A 355 -6.74 -16.38 15.57
N GLY A 356 -7.53 -15.72 14.72
CA GLY A 356 -7.15 -14.45 14.10
C GLY A 356 -6.96 -13.28 15.08
N LEU A 357 -7.56 -13.35 16.27
CA LEU A 357 -7.43 -12.33 17.33
C LEU A 357 -6.12 -12.42 18.11
N VAL A 358 -5.51 -13.60 18.04
CA VAL A 358 -4.56 -14.11 19.04
C VAL A 358 -3.13 -13.91 18.58
N VAL A 359 -2.90 -14.10 17.27
CA VAL A 359 -1.59 -14.01 16.64
C VAL A 359 -0.97 -12.61 16.77
N HIS A 360 -1.76 -11.54 16.76
CA HIS A 360 -1.23 -10.16 16.81
C HIS A 360 -1.18 -9.56 18.21
N LYS A 361 -1.75 -10.21 19.22
CA LYS A 361 -1.82 -9.67 20.57
C LYS A 361 -0.42 -9.45 21.13
N ARG A 362 0.46 -10.43 20.95
CA ARG A 362 1.83 -10.41 21.45
C ARG A 362 2.73 -9.39 20.73
N GLU A 363 2.56 -9.21 19.42
CA GLU A 363 3.27 -8.18 18.65
C GLU A 363 2.94 -6.78 19.17
N ARG A 364 1.66 -6.52 19.44
CA ARG A 364 1.15 -5.22 19.90
C ARG A 364 1.59 -4.84 21.31
N TYR A 365 2.01 -5.80 22.11
CA TYR A 365 2.52 -5.54 23.47
C TYR A 365 4.04 -5.44 23.53
N ASN A 366 4.74 -5.83 22.48
CA ASN A 366 6.19 -5.74 22.40
C ASN A 366 6.61 -4.40 21.80
N PHE A 367 7.10 -3.50 22.65
CA PHE A 367 7.51 -2.15 22.27
C PHE A 367 8.58 -2.15 21.16
N LEU A 368 9.57 -3.03 21.25
CA LEU A 368 10.69 -3.09 20.31
C LEU A 368 10.25 -3.61 18.94
N ILE A 369 9.34 -4.57 18.90
CA ILE A 369 8.74 -5.06 17.64
C ILE A 369 7.84 -3.99 17.01
N LEU A 370 6.99 -3.33 17.79
CA LEU A 370 6.18 -2.24 17.27
C LEU A 370 7.03 -1.07 16.78
N PHE A 371 8.17 -0.80 17.42
CA PHE A 371 9.14 0.17 16.94
C PHE A 371 9.69 -0.24 15.57
N PHE A 372 10.14 -1.49 15.39
CA PHE A 372 10.61 -1.96 14.09
C PHE A 372 9.52 -1.93 13.01
N LEU A 373 8.29 -2.35 13.34
CA LEU A 373 7.14 -2.28 12.42
C LEU A 373 6.78 -0.83 12.05
N THR A 374 6.91 0.10 12.99
CA THR A 374 6.67 1.53 12.75
C THR A 374 7.78 2.14 11.89
N ALA A 375 9.04 1.85 12.20
CA ALA A 375 10.19 2.29 11.43
C ALA A 375 10.14 1.73 10.00
N GLU A 376 9.73 0.47 9.84
CA GLU A 376 9.48 -0.16 8.55
C GLU A 376 8.36 0.56 7.79
N ALA A 377 7.22 0.83 8.42
CA ALA A 377 6.11 1.53 7.78
C ALA A 377 6.50 2.95 7.32
N VAL A 378 7.32 3.66 8.10
CA VAL A 378 7.88 4.97 7.73
C VAL A 378 8.86 4.83 6.56
N ALA A 379 9.80 3.87 6.63
CA ALA A 379 10.78 3.63 5.57
C ALA A 379 10.13 3.18 4.24
N SER A 380 8.95 2.56 4.32
CA SER A 380 8.16 2.06 3.20
C SER A 380 7.05 3.04 2.76
N VAL A 381 7.10 4.32 3.17
CA VAL A 381 6.05 5.30 2.83
C VAL A 381 5.84 5.43 1.32
N GLU A 382 6.91 5.38 0.53
CA GLU A 382 6.85 5.48 -0.94
C GLU A 382 6.10 4.30 -1.54
N ASP A 383 6.40 3.08 -1.07
CA ASP A 383 5.67 1.88 -1.49
C ASP A 383 4.18 2.02 -1.21
N ILE A 384 3.85 2.47 -0.01
CA ILE A 384 2.46 2.67 0.42
C ILE A 384 1.77 3.70 -0.49
N VAL A 385 2.43 4.80 -0.84
CA VAL A 385 1.89 5.81 -1.77
C VAL A 385 1.63 5.21 -3.14
N VAL A 386 2.59 4.49 -3.71
CA VAL A 386 2.45 3.86 -5.02
C VAL A 386 1.31 2.84 -5.01
N TYR A 387 1.21 2.00 -3.97
CA TYR A 387 0.09 1.06 -3.82
C TYR A 387 -1.27 1.77 -3.66
N CYS A 388 -1.33 2.91 -2.98
CA CYS A 388 -2.55 3.74 -2.90
C CYS A 388 -2.95 4.27 -4.28
N GLN A 389 -1.98 4.74 -5.08
CA GLN A 389 -2.25 5.20 -6.45
C GLN A 389 -2.70 4.06 -7.35
N HIS A 390 -2.02 2.92 -7.31
CA HIS A 390 -2.40 1.72 -8.07
C HIS A 390 -3.79 1.20 -7.70
N THR A 391 -4.18 1.26 -6.43
CA THR A 391 -5.54 0.83 -6.03
C THR A 391 -6.65 1.77 -6.53
N VAL A 392 -6.32 3.02 -6.86
CA VAL A 392 -7.27 4.01 -7.40
C VAL A 392 -7.30 4.01 -8.93
N PHE A 393 -6.13 3.89 -9.58
CA PHE A 393 -6.01 4.03 -11.04
C PHE A 393 -6.09 2.72 -11.82
N THR A 394 -5.84 1.56 -11.21
CA THR A 394 -5.84 0.29 -11.95
C THR A 394 -7.25 -0.30 -12.04
N SER A 395 -7.61 -0.85 -13.21
CA SER A 395 -8.90 -1.52 -13.40
C SER A 395 -9.02 -2.84 -12.60
N SER A 396 -10.24 -3.22 -12.24
CA SER A 396 -10.60 -4.27 -11.27
C SER A 396 -10.28 -5.72 -11.67
N GLY A 397 -9.45 -5.95 -12.69
CA GLY A 397 -9.26 -7.25 -13.34
C GLY A 397 -8.60 -8.34 -12.49
N SER A 398 -7.81 -8.00 -11.48
CA SER A 398 -7.07 -8.99 -10.66
C SER A 398 -7.29 -8.79 -9.15
N ILE A 399 -8.36 -9.40 -8.62
CA ILE A 399 -8.73 -9.37 -7.19
C ILE A 399 -7.55 -9.73 -6.28
N GLY A 400 -6.67 -10.65 -6.70
CA GLY A 400 -5.48 -11.04 -5.94
C GLY A 400 -4.47 -9.91 -5.73
N THR A 401 -4.14 -9.13 -6.75
CA THR A 401 -3.19 -8.00 -6.62
C THR A 401 -3.80 -6.87 -5.80
N PHE A 402 -5.11 -6.62 -5.94
CA PHE A 402 -5.83 -5.67 -5.10
C PHE A 402 -5.74 -6.06 -3.62
N LEU A 403 -6.01 -7.31 -3.26
CA LEU A 403 -5.92 -7.79 -1.88
C LEU A 403 -4.51 -7.58 -1.31
N LEU A 404 -3.47 -7.88 -2.10
CA LEU A 404 -2.09 -7.73 -1.66
C LEU A 404 -1.67 -6.25 -1.52
N ASN A 405 -2.14 -5.37 -2.41
CA ASN A 405 -1.93 -3.92 -2.29
C ASN A 405 -2.59 -3.36 -1.03
N TYR A 406 -3.85 -3.72 -0.77
CA TYR A 406 -4.54 -3.34 0.47
C TYR A 406 -3.84 -3.87 1.71
N MET A 407 -3.38 -5.12 1.69
CA MET A 407 -2.58 -5.69 2.78
C MET A 407 -1.29 -4.89 3.02
N SER A 408 -0.65 -4.41 1.95
CA SER A 408 0.53 -3.56 2.02
C SER A 408 0.23 -2.19 2.65
N ILE A 409 -0.85 -1.52 2.22
CA ILE A 409 -1.31 -0.23 2.76
C ILE A 409 -1.65 -0.34 4.26
N MET A 410 -2.19 -1.48 4.70
CA MET A 410 -2.55 -1.73 6.10
C MET A 410 -1.38 -1.65 7.10
N ARG A 411 -0.11 -1.58 6.63
CA ARG A 411 1.06 -1.32 7.49
C ARG A 411 0.99 0.00 8.26
N ILE A 412 0.22 1.00 7.79
CA ILE A 412 0.03 2.30 8.47
C ILE A 412 -0.58 2.14 9.88
N ILE A 413 -1.26 1.02 10.17
CA ILE A 413 -1.84 0.76 11.49
C ILE A 413 -0.77 0.56 12.57
N TRP A 414 0.44 0.11 12.22
CA TRP A 414 1.51 -0.13 13.21
C TRP A 414 1.95 1.15 13.93
N PRO A 415 2.25 2.26 13.23
CA PRO A 415 2.46 3.57 13.85
C PRO A 415 1.35 3.98 14.83
N CYS A 416 0.07 3.80 14.45
CA CYS A 416 -1.07 4.08 15.34
C CYS A 416 -1.02 3.22 16.61
N SER A 417 -0.70 1.93 16.46
CA SER A 417 -0.58 1.00 17.59
C SER A 417 0.62 1.35 18.49
N PHE A 418 1.72 1.83 17.92
CA PHE A 418 2.89 2.29 18.67
C PHE A 418 2.57 3.53 19.50
N VAL A 419 1.92 4.54 18.91
CA VAL A 419 1.48 5.76 19.64
C VAL A 419 0.53 5.40 20.77
N LEU A 420 -0.44 4.52 20.52
CA LEU A 420 -1.36 4.03 21.55
C LEU A 420 -0.60 3.28 22.67
N LEU A 421 0.39 2.46 22.34
CA LEU A 421 1.19 1.75 23.34
C LEU A 421 2.03 2.72 24.19
N VAL A 422 2.68 3.71 23.58
CA VAL A 422 3.43 4.74 24.31
C VAL A 422 2.50 5.50 25.26
N PHE A 423 1.36 5.95 24.75
CA PHE A 423 0.40 6.72 25.55
C PHE A 423 -0.16 5.91 26.72
N THR A 424 -0.49 4.63 26.50
CA THR A 424 -0.94 3.73 27.56
C THR A 424 0.13 3.45 28.61
N ARG A 425 1.41 3.30 28.21
CA ARG A 425 2.52 3.15 29.17
C ARG A 425 2.73 4.41 30.00
N LEU A 426 2.67 5.59 29.38
CA LEU A 426 2.74 6.87 30.09
C LEU A 426 1.60 7.02 31.11
N LEU A 427 0.37 6.69 30.72
CA LEU A 427 -0.78 6.70 31.63
C LEU A 427 -0.64 5.66 32.75
N GLY A 428 -0.11 4.48 32.45
CA GLY A 428 0.17 3.46 33.46
C GLY A 428 1.20 3.91 34.49
N CYS A 429 2.22 4.65 34.07
CA CYS A 429 3.20 5.28 34.97
C CYS A 429 2.55 6.37 35.83
N LEU A 430 1.65 7.19 35.27
CA LEU A 430 1.02 8.31 35.98
C LEU A 430 -0.11 7.89 36.93
N PHE A 431 -0.88 6.87 36.58
CA PHE A 431 -2.13 6.52 37.28
C PHE A 431 -2.12 5.13 37.92
N GLN A 432 -1.01 4.38 37.87
CA GLN A 432 -0.83 3.01 38.42
C GLN A 432 -1.85 1.95 37.94
N HIS A 433 -2.82 2.31 37.10
CA HIS A 433 -3.79 1.38 36.54
C HIS A 433 -3.19 0.64 35.34
N GLN A 434 -2.59 -0.51 35.64
CA GLN A 434 -2.04 -1.47 34.68
C GLN A 434 -3.11 -2.10 33.75
N ASP A 435 -4.39 -1.77 33.93
CA ASP A 435 -5.53 -2.45 33.31
C ASP A 435 -5.96 -1.88 31.95
N MET A 436 -5.35 -0.78 31.49
CA MET A 436 -5.73 -0.08 30.25
C MET A 436 -5.25 -0.76 28.95
N PHE A 437 -4.66 -1.95 29.04
CA PHE A 437 -3.93 -2.60 27.94
C PHE A 437 -4.75 -3.01 26.71
N LYS A 438 -6.09 -2.95 26.72
CA LYS A 438 -6.90 -3.48 25.60
C LYS A 438 -7.17 -2.50 24.45
N LEU A 439 -6.62 -1.29 24.51
CA LEU A 439 -6.80 -0.24 23.49
C LEU A 439 -6.32 -0.66 22.09
N CYS A 440 -5.23 -1.41 21.99
CA CYS A 440 -4.66 -1.85 20.72
C CYS A 440 -5.50 -2.95 20.02
N GLU A 441 -6.42 -3.62 20.73
CA GLU A 441 -7.35 -4.59 20.12
C GLU A 441 -8.46 -3.88 19.34
N ASN A 442 -8.97 -2.78 19.89
CA ASN A 442 -10.04 -1.99 19.28
C ASN A 442 -9.54 -1.18 18.05
N LEU A 443 -8.24 -0.87 17.98
CA LEU A 443 -7.64 -0.18 16.84
C LEU A 443 -7.87 -0.90 15.51
N PHE A 444 -7.83 -2.24 15.49
CA PHE A 444 -8.06 -2.97 14.23
C PHE A 444 -9.52 -2.96 13.82
N LEU A 445 -10.46 -2.95 14.77
CA LEU A 445 -11.89 -2.86 14.47
C LEU A 445 -12.26 -1.48 13.91
N LEU A 446 -11.69 -0.43 14.49
CA LEU A 446 -12.05 0.96 14.19
C LEU A 446 -11.17 1.54 13.06
N GLY A 447 -9.89 1.21 13.05
CA GLY A 447 -8.89 1.76 12.13
C GLY A 447 -8.79 1.01 10.81
N ALA A 448 -8.95 -0.32 10.77
CA ALA A 448 -8.81 -1.09 9.53
C ALA A 448 -9.79 -0.65 8.42
N PRO A 449 -11.09 -0.44 8.69
CA PRO A 449 -12.03 0.01 7.66
C PRO A 449 -11.65 1.38 7.09
N VAL A 450 -11.13 2.29 7.92
CA VAL A 450 -10.69 3.62 7.47
C VAL A 450 -9.45 3.51 6.59
N VAL A 451 -8.49 2.65 6.95
CA VAL A 451 -7.30 2.41 6.12
C VAL A 451 -7.67 1.76 4.79
N MET A 452 -8.64 0.86 4.76
CA MET A 452 -9.04 0.21 3.50
C MET A 452 -9.86 1.13 2.59
N LEU A 453 -10.72 2.01 3.13
CA LEU A 453 -11.65 2.78 2.31
C LEU A 453 -11.22 4.23 2.07
N TYR A 454 -10.59 4.89 3.03
CA TYR A 454 -10.31 6.33 2.96
C TYR A 454 -8.88 6.63 2.55
N VAL A 455 -7.92 5.89 3.11
CA VAL A 455 -6.50 6.16 2.93
C VAL A 455 -6.07 6.14 1.45
N PRO A 456 -6.45 5.16 0.61
CA PRO A 456 -6.06 5.17 -0.81
C PRO A 456 -6.48 6.45 -1.53
N PHE A 457 -7.75 6.85 -1.41
CA PHE A 457 -8.25 8.07 -2.06
C PHE A 457 -7.58 9.34 -1.54
N HIS A 458 -7.40 9.45 -0.22
CA HIS A 458 -6.75 10.62 0.39
C HIS A 458 -5.29 10.72 -0.05
N VAL A 459 -4.53 9.62 0.06
CA VAL A 459 -3.12 9.55 -0.31
C VAL A 459 -2.94 9.81 -1.79
N THR A 460 -3.80 9.28 -2.65
CA THR A 460 -3.74 9.56 -4.09
C THR A 460 -4.00 11.03 -4.37
N LYS A 461 -5.04 11.64 -3.78
CA LYS A 461 -5.33 13.08 -3.97
C LYS A 461 -4.21 13.98 -3.46
N GLN A 462 -3.66 13.70 -2.28
CA GLN A 462 -2.59 14.50 -1.69
C GLN A 462 -1.24 14.20 -2.38
N GLY A 463 -1.01 12.96 -2.77
CA GLY A 463 0.19 12.49 -3.46
C GLY A 463 0.35 13.09 -4.85
N ILE A 464 -0.74 13.23 -5.61
CA ILE A 464 -0.73 13.99 -6.89
C ILE A 464 -0.18 15.40 -6.65
N ARG A 465 -0.64 16.08 -5.59
CA ARG A 465 -0.19 17.43 -5.26
C ARG A 465 1.27 17.50 -4.78
N LEU A 466 1.73 16.51 -4.01
CA LEU A 466 3.05 16.51 -3.40
C LEU A 466 4.14 15.99 -4.32
N PHE A 467 3.83 15.02 -5.19
CA PHE A 467 4.84 14.27 -5.94
C PHE A 467 4.80 14.48 -7.44
N GLN A 468 3.66 14.92 -7.99
CA GLN A 468 3.50 15.06 -9.44
C GLN A 468 3.63 16.52 -9.91
N GLY A 469 4.47 17.30 -9.24
CA GLY A 469 4.63 18.73 -9.46
C GLY A 469 4.60 19.10 -10.96
N TYR A 470 3.55 19.80 -11.38
CA TYR A 470 3.40 20.24 -12.75
C TYR A 470 4.34 21.42 -13.01
N ARG A 471 5.17 21.30 -14.04
CA ARG A 471 6.00 22.42 -14.50
C ARG A 471 5.30 23.11 -15.66
N TRP A 472 5.53 24.42 -15.76
CA TRP A 472 5.12 25.29 -16.84
C TRP A 472 6.35 25.59 -17.68
N THR A 473 6.49 25.01 -18.87
CA THR A 473 7.64 25.29 -19.75
C THR A 473 7.26 25.22 -21.22
N GLY A 474 7.83 26.12 -22.02
CA GLY A 474 7.62 26.18 -23.47
C GLY A 474 7.00 27.52 -23.86
N MET A 475 7.44 28.08 -24.99
CA MET A 475 6.88 29.28 -25.60
C MET A 475 5.77 28.91 -26.59
N TYR A 476 5.95 27.84 -27.38
CA TYR A 476 5.07 27.41 -28.46
C TYR A 476 4.13 26.25 -28.06
N CYS A 477 4.65 25.26 -27.32
CA CYS A 477 3.90 24.16 -26.75
C CYS A 477 4.17 24.10 -25.24
N HIS A 478 3.24 24.66 -24.47
CA HIS A 478 3.37 24.57 -23.04
C HIS A 478 3.26 23.13 -22.54
N HIS A 479 4.33 22.66 -21.95
CA HIS A 479 4.39 21.44 -21.18
C HIS A 479 3.71 21.67 -19.82
N PHE A 480 2.67 20.88 -19.52
CA PHE A 480 1.92 20.92 -18.25
C PHE A 480 1.85 19.57 -17.55
N THR A 481 2.94 18.82 -17.60
CA THR A 481 2.98 17.51 -16.97
C THR A 481 4.11 17.43 -15.95
N ASN A 482 4.12 16.33 -15.22
CA ASN A 482 5.14 16.06 -14.25
C ASN A 482 6.50 15.86 -14.95
N THR A 483 7.60 16.32 -14.34
CA THR A 483 8.95 16.26 -14.96
C THR A 483 9.97 15.79 -13.95
N ILE A 484 10.97 15.01 -14.35
CA ILE A 484 12.05 14.56 -13.47
C ILE A 484 12.66 15.76 -12.74
N HIS A 485 12.95 16.84 -13.48
CA HIS A 485 13.57 18.02 -12.90
C HIS A 485 12.70 18.68 -11.82
N ASN A 486 11.41 18.88 -12.09
CA ASN A 486 10.51 19.55 -11.15
C ASN A 486 10.20 18.68 -9.93
N VAL A 487 10.03 17.37 -10.15
CA VAL A 487 9.83 16.39 -9.08
C VAL A 487 11.03 16.42 -8.16
N TYR A 488 12.23 16.29 -8.74
CA TYR A 488 13.49 16.33 -8.00
C TYR A 488 13.66 17.63 -7.20
N SER A 489 13.29 18.78 -7.77
CA SER A 489 13.37 20.06 -7.05
C SER A 489 12.41 20.15 -5.85
N ASN A 490 11.29 19.41 -5.89
CA ASN A 490 10.31 19.33 -4.81
C ASN A 490 10.54 18.11 -3.89
N GLN A 491 11.76 17.56 -3.86
CA GLN A 491 12.05 16.42 -3.00
C GLN A 491 11.82 16.72 -1.52
N ILE A 492 11.15 15.78 -0.85
CA ILE A 492 10.79 15.89 0.56
C ILE A 492 11.47 14.76 1.33
N ASN A 493 11.83 15.01 2.59
CA ASN A 493 12.34 13.97 3.47
C ASN A 493 11.28 12.88 3.70
N CYS A 494 11.66 11.61 3.58
CA CYS A 494 10.76 10.45 3.77
C CYS A 494 9.95 10.49 5.08
N PHE A 495 10.54 10.92 6.20
CA PHE A 495 9.81 11.07 7.47
C PHE A 495 8.84 12.24 7.43
N TYR A 496 9.27 13.40 6.92
CA TYR A 496 8.39 14.55 6.81
C TYR A 496 7.20 14.24 5.90
N LEU A 497 7.46 13.54 4.80
CA LEU A 497 6.43 13.06 3.91
C LEU A 497 5.43 12.13 4.61
N PHE A 498 5.93 11.14 5.36
CA PHE A 498 5.09 10.26 6.15
C PHE A 498 4.21 11.05 7.11
N THR A 499 4.76 12.06 7.79
CA THR A 499 3.98 12.92 8.71
C THR A 499 2.96 13.80 7.98
N GLN A 500 3.26 14.31 6.79
CA GLN A 500 2.33 15.11 6.01
C GLN A 500 1.15 14.29 5.47
N ILE A 501 1.40 13.05 5.05
CA ILE A 501 0.36 12.19 4.46
C ILE A 501 -0.43 11.46 5.56
N PHE A 502 0.26 10.88 6.53
CA PHE A 502 -0.34 9.97 7.52
C PHE A 502 -0.39 10.53 8.94
N GLY A 503 0.30 11.63 9.25
CA GLY A 503 0.41 12.14 10.63
C GLY A 503 -0.94 12.50 11.25
N TRP A 504 -1.79 13.22 10.52
CA TRP A 504 -3.13 13.57 10.99
C TRP A 504 -4.02 12.34 11.17
N PHE A 505 -3.94 11.39 10.22
CA PHE A 505 -4.64 10.12 10.31
C PHE A 505 -4.23 9.34 11.57
N ILE A 506 -2.92 9.21 11.84
CA ILE A 506 -2.40 8.51 13.00
C ILE A 506 -2.92 9.14 14.29
N PHE A 507 -2.84 10.47 14.39
CA PHE A 507 -3.31 11.19 15.56
C PHE A 507 -4.82 11.02 15.77
N VAL A 508 -5.64 11.34 14.75
CA VAL A 508 -7.10 11.23 14.84
C VAL A 508 -7.54 9.79 15.12
N ASN A 509 -6.95 8.80 14.46
CA ASN A 509 -7.32 7.40 14.65
C ASN A 509 -6.92 6.89 16.05
N ALA A 510 -5.73 7.26 16.54
CA ALA A 510 -5.32 6.92 17.90
C ALA A 510 -6.23 7.59 18.95
N THR A 511 -6.52 8.88 18.80
CA THR A 511 -7.40 9.63 19.72
C THR A 511 -8.83 9.11 19.71
N THR A 512 -9.41 8.85 18.53
CA THR A 512 -10.78 8.30 18.44
C THR A 512 -10.86 6.89 19.01
N THR A 513 -9.88 6.03 18.71
CA THR A 513 -9.78 4.69 19.30
C THR A 513 -9.69 4.77 20.82
N PHE A 514 -8.92 5.72 21.35
CA PHE A 514 -8.81 5.95 22.79
C PHE A 514 -10.15 6.38 23.41
N LEU A 515 -10.76 7.44 22.88
CA LEU A 515 -12.02 7.97 23.40
C LEU A 515 -13.16 6.94 23.35
N LEU A 516 -13.29 6.21 22.23
CA LEU A 516 -14.30 5.18 22.07
C LEU A 516 -14.06 4.00 23.03
N SER A 517 -12.81 3.62 23.24
CA SER A 517 -12.46 2.57 24.20
C SER A 517 -12.73 3.00 25.64
N MET A 518 -12.48 4.26 25.99
CA MET A 518 -12.82 4.82 27.31
C MET A 518 -14.33 4.86 27.53
N LEU A 519 -15.10 5.32 26.54
CA LEU A 519 -16.57 5.30 26.58
C LEU A 519 -17.11 3.87 26.72
N TRP A 520 -16.50 2.91 26.04
CA TRP A 520 -16.85 1.51 26.14
C TRP A 520 -16.54 0.94 27.51
N TYR A 521 -15.33 1.18 28.03
CA TYR A 521 -14.93 0.77 29.37
C TYR A 521 -15.90 1.29 30.44
N TRP A 522 -16.41 2.52 30.26
CA TRP A 522 -17.34 3.12 31.20
C TRP A 522 -18.75 2.52 31.13
N LYS A 523 -19.19 2.07 29.95
CA LYS A 523 -20.55 1.52 29.75
C LYS A 523 -20.66 0.01 29.84
N MET A 524 -19.59 -0.72 29.55
CA MET A 524 -19.64 -2.18 29.34
C MET A 524 -18.71 -2.91 30.32
N PRO A 525 -19.15 -4.05 30.89
CA PRO A 525 -18.33 -4.83 31.82
C PRO A 525 -17.12 -5.50 31.14
N ASN A 526 -17.13 -5.64 29.81
CA ASN A 526 -16.03 -6.22 29.04
C ASN A 526 -15.07 -5.14 28.53
N LYS A 527 -13.78 -5.26 28.92
CA LYS A 527 -12.73 -4.28 28.61
C LYS A 527 -12.31 -4.18 27.12
N SER A 528 -12.80 -5.05 26.22
CA SER A 528 -12.46 -5.04 24.77
C SER A 528 -13.71 -5.23 23.91
N MET A 529 -13.92 -4.34 22.93
CA MET A 529 -15.07 -4.39 22.02
C MET A 529 -15.04 -5.64 21.15
N LEU A 530 -13.84 -5.99 20.70
CA LEU A 530 -13.59 -7.16 19.87
C LEU A 530 -13.90 -8.45 20.65
N SER A 531 -13.44 -8.53 21.92
CA SER A 531 -13.76 -9.66 22.79
C SER A 531 -15.27 -9.80 23.04
N TYR A 532 -15.98 -8.68 23.16
CA TYR A 532 -17.43 -8.68 23.31
C TYR A 532 -18.13 -9.18 22.04
N LEU A 533 -17.69 -8.73 20.86
CA LEU A 533 -18.26 -9.13 19.56
C LEU A 533 -18.17 -10.64 19.35
N PHE A 534 -17.02 -11.24 19.69
CA PHE A 534 -16.75 -12.68 19.49
C PHE A 534 -17.16 -13.55 20.69
N SER A 535 -17.44 -13.00 21.87
CA SER A 535 -17.88 -13.77 23.03
C SER A 535 -19.26 -14.42 22.83
N PRO A 536 -19.47 -15.68 23.28
CA PRO A 536 -20.78 -16.31 23.28
C PRO A 536 -21.75 -15.58 24.23
N PRO A 537 -23.07 -15.58 23.95
CA PRO A 537 -24.06 -14.79 24.71
C PRO A 537 -24.05 -15.05 26.22
N ASN A 538 -23.75 -16.27 26.64
CA ASN A 538 -23.71 -16.68 28.06
C ASN A 538 -22.49 -16.16 28.85
N HIS A 539 -21.49 -15.55 28.19
CA HIS A 539 -20.28 -15.03 28.84
C HIS A 539 -20.22 -13.49 28.87
N ARG A 540 -21.31 -12.80 28.50
CA ARG A 540 -21.35 -11.33 28.36
C ARG A 540 -21.74 -10.58 29.63
N VAL A 541 -22.29 -11.27 30.62
CA VAL A 541 -22.98 -10.63 31.77
C VAL A 541 -22.15 -10.64 33.06
N ASN A 542 -21.22 -11.59 33.24
CA ASN A 542 -20.36 -11.64 34.43
C ASN A 542 -18.93 -12.08 34.06
N PRO A 543 -17.95 -11.15 34.01
CA PRO A 543 -16.55 -11.51 33.90
C PRO A 543 -16.06 -12.06 35.23
N VAL A 544 -16.35 -13.33 35.54
CA VAL A 544 -15.68 -13.99 36.66
C VAL A 544 -14.21 -14.12 36.28
N SER A 545 -13.34 -13.38 36.97
CA SER A 545 -11.89 -13.53 36.88
C SER A 545 -11.55 -14.94 37.36
N LYS A 546 -11.34 -15.85 36.41
CA LYS A 546 -10.95 -17.22 36.71
C LYS A 546 -9.43 -17.26 36.86
N PRO A 547 -8.87 -17.93 37.88
CA PRO A 547 -7.43 -18.05 38.05
C PRO A 547 -6.80 -18.73 36.83
N LEU A 548 -5.53 -18.43 36.53
CA LEU A 548 -4.77 -18.98 35.39
C LEU A 548 -4.90 -20.51 35.31
N GLU A 549 -4.94 -21.14 36.47
CA GLU A 549 -5.14 -22.58 36.67
C GLU A 549 -6.45 -23.07 36.10
N LEU A 550 -7.56 -22.36 36.35
CA LEU A 550 -8.87 -22.73 35.85
C LEU A 550 -8.97 -22.49 34.33
N ILE A 551 -8.12 -21.64 33.76
CA ILE A 551 -8.01 -21.43 32.32
C ILE A 551 -7.17 -22.56 31.68
N LEU A 552 -6.03 -22.93 32.29
CA LEU A 552 -5.23 -24.10 31.89
C LEU A 552 -6.04 -25.40 31.98
N GLN A 553 -6.80 -25.59 33.06
CA GLN A 553 -7.69 -26.74 33.28
C GLN A 553 -8.88 -26.77 32.29
N ASN A 554 -9.51 -25.62 32.00
CA ASN A 554 -10.58 -25.55 31.00
C ASN A 554 -10.06 -25.74 29.56
N SER A 555 -8.80 -25.42 29.30
CA SER A 555 -8.15 -25.69 28.03
C SER A 555 -7.82 -27.19 27.82
N ALA A 556 -7.92 -28.01 28.88
CA ALA A 556 -7.61 -29.44 28.88
C ALA A 556 -8.81 -30.39 29.14
N LYS A 557 -9.95 -29.94 29.70
CA LYS A 557 -11.08 -30.80 30.16
C LYS A 557 -10.67 -31.91 31.16
N MET A 558 -10.64 -31.58 32.46
CA MET A 558 -11.51 -32.09 33.54
C MET A 558 -10.89 -31.93 34.96
N ILE A 559 -11.43 -30.94 35.69
CA ILE A 559 -11.76 -30.89 37.13
C ILE A 559 -10.66 -30.77 38.24
N LEU A 560 -10.83 -29.66 39.00
CA LEU A 560 -10.54 -29.26 40.41
C LEU A 560 -9.14 -28.76 40.86
N THR A 561 -9.18 -27.88 41.87
CA THR A 561 -8.40 -26.64 42.14
C THR A 561 -7.27 -26.75 43.19
N ASN A 562 -6.24 -25.87 43.11
CA ASN A 562 -5.94 -24.82 44.11
C ASN A 562 -4.72 -23.91 43.78
N GLU A 563 -5.02 -22.61 43.68
CA GLU A 563 -4.27 -21.33 43.83
C GLU A 563 -2.89 -21.06 43.19
N ALA A 564 -2.94 -20.32 42.06
CA ALA A 564 -1.90 -19.47 41.51
C ALA A 564 -2.55 -18.23 40.87
N ARG A 565 -2.37 -17.08 41.53
CA ARG A 565 -2.90 -15.79 41.09
C ARG A 565 -2.03 -15.20 39.99
N HIS A 566 -2.57 -15.19 38.77
CA HIS A 566 -2.29 -14.13 37.82
C HIS A 566 -3.62 -13.60 37.28
N SER A 567 -3.95 -12.36 37.66
CA SER A 567 -5.19 -11.71 37.26
C SER A 567 -5.12 -11.30 35.80
N GLN A 568 -6.21 -11.53 35.07
CA GLN A 568 -6.58 -10.94 33.76
C GLN A 568 -6.44 -11.79 32.51
N TYR A 569 -7.07 -12.97 32.48
CA TYR A 569 -7.42 -13.59 31.20
C TYR A 569 -8.88 -14.05 31.21
N HIS A 570 -9.66 -13.57 30.24
CA HIS A 570 -10.95 -14.18 29.92
C HIS A 570 -10.70 -15.48 29.15
N VAL A 571 -11.58 -16.46 29.33
CA VAL A 571 -11.57 -17.79 28.73
C VAL A 571 -11.09 -17.75 27.27
N GLY A 572 -9.82 -18.09 27.06
CA GLY A 572 -9.21 -18.34 25.77
C GLY A 572 -8.76 -19.79 25.69
N GLY A 573 -8.86 -20.42 24.53
CA GLY A 573 -8.34 -21.77 24.34
C GLY A 573 -6.82 -21.82 24.51
N ALA A 574 -6.25 -23.03 24.64
CA ALA A 574 -4.80 -23.25 24.82
C ALA A 574 -3.94 -22.47 23.79
N ALA A 575 -4.42 -22.32 22.56
CA ALA A 575 -3.75 -21.53 21.52
C ALA A 575 -3.54 -20.05 21.90
N ASN A 576 -4.48 -19.45 22.64
CA ASN A 576 -4.39 -18.04 23.07
C ASN A 576 -3.30 -17.84 24.10
N ILE A 577 -3.21 -18.78 25.03
CA ILE A 577 -2.25 -18.79 26.12
C ILE A 577 -0.84 -19.05 25.55
N ALA A 578 -0.72 -19.94 24.57
CA ALA A 578 0.54 -20.22 23.89
C ALA A 578 1.00 -19.06 23.02
N ALA A 579 0.07 -18.37 22.35
CA ALA A 579 0.37 -17.16 21.59
C ALA A 579 0.79 -15.99 22.48
N ASP A 580 0.33 -15.94 23.73
CA ASP A 580 0.84 -14.97 24.71
C ASP A 580 2.30 -15.31 25.09
N GLY A 581 2.74 -16.57 24.92
CA GLY A 581 4.13 -17.02 25.05
C GLY A 581 4.38 -18.10 26.10
N LEU A 582 3.32 -18.58 26.76
CA LEU A 582 3.40 -19.56 27.84
C LEU A 582 3.71 -20.98 27.32
N VAL A 583 4.70 -21.62 27.95
CA VAL A 583 5.17 -22.98 27.62
C VAL A 583 5.54 -23.75 28.89
N CYS A 584 5.60 -25.08 28.80
CA CYS A 584 6.23 -25.94 29.81
C CYS A 584 7.71 -26.11 29.48
N LEU A 585 8.56 -25.87 30.47
CA LEU A 585 10.00 -26.13 30.45
C LEU A 585 10.33 -27.30 31.36
N VAL A 586 11.08 -28.27 30.85
CA VAL A 586 11.52 -29.43 31.62
C VAL A 586 13.01 -29.36 31.85
N TYR A 587 13.38 -29.17 33.12
CA TYR A 587 14.75 -29.11 33.63
C TYR A 587 15.02 -30.39 34.45
N GLY A 588 15.56 -31.42 33.80
CA GLY A 588 15.72 -32.74 34.43
C GLY A 588 14.39 -33.26 34.96
N ASN A 589 14.26 -33.35 36.28
CA ASN A 589 13.05 -33.82 36.97
C ASN A 589 12.00 -32.73 37.23
N TYR A 590 12.31 -31.46 36.98
CA TYR A 590 11.42 -30.35 37.27
C TYR A 590 10.66 -29.89 36.02
N HIS A 591 9.34 -29.88 36.11
CA HIS A 591 8.46 -29.30 35.11
C HIS A 591 8.09 -27.90 35.59
N VAL A 592 8.32 -26.89 34.77
CA VAL A 592 8.23 -25.49 35.16
C VAL A 592 7.41 -24.72 34.14
N VAL A 593 6.56 -23.80 34.61
CA VAL A 593 5.89 -22.85 33.71
C VAL A 593 6.91 -21.81 33.28
N GLY A 594 7.07 -21.69 31.96
CA GLY A 594 7.96 -20.74 31.35
C GLY A 594 7.27 -19.86 30.31
N TYR A 595 8.02 -18.87 29.87
CA TYR A 595 7.64 -17.90 28.87
C TYR A 595 8.71 -17.89 27.77
N THR A 596 8.33 -18.08 26.52
CA THR A 596 9.25 -18.07 25.37
C THR A 596 9.24 -16.72 24.71
N ALA A 597 10.33 -15.96 24.71
CA ALA A 597 10.49 -14.69 24.00
C ALA A 597 11.75 -14.72 23.12
N TRP A 598 11.64 -14.29 21.85
CA TRP A 598 12.75 -14.30 20.89
C TRP A 598 13.40 -15.67 20.70
N GLY A 599 12.61 -16.74 20.82
CA GLY A 599 13.10 -18.12 20.76
C GLY A 599 13.85 -18.58 22.01
N ILE A 600 13.98 -17.74 23.03
CA ILE A 600 14.57 -18.10 24.31
C ILE A 600 13.44 -18.31 25.32
N SER A 601 13.45 -19.46 25.99
CA SER A 601 12.46 -19.78 27.00
C SER A 601 13.01 -19.57 28.41
N TYR A 602 12.28 -18.78 29.20
CA TYR A 602 12.64 -18.46 30.58
C TYR A 602 11.57 -19.01 31.53
N PRO A 603 11.95 -19.54 32.70
CA PRO A 603 10.99 -19.89 33.73
C PRO A 603 10.29 -18.64 34.29
N ILE A 604 9.05 -18.77 34.76
CA ILE A 604 8.33 -17.67 35.42
C ILE A 604 8.75 -17.61 36.89
N GLU A 605 9.15 -16.41 37.31
CA GLU A 605 9.58 -16.11 38.68
C GLU A 605 8.57 -15.19 39.40
N ASN A 606 8.45 -15.37 40.71
CA ASN A 606 7.79 -14.40 41.59
C ASN A 606 8.74 -13.24 41.96
N GLN A 607 8.24 -12.20 42.62
CA GLN A 607 9.03 -11.06 43.12
C GLN A 607 10.22 -11.46 44.00
N ASP A 608 10.12 -12.61 44.66
CA ASP A 608 11.16 -13.17 45.52
C ASP A 608 12.16 -14.08 44.77
N GLY A 609 12.01 -14.26 43.45
CA GLY A 609 12.89 -15.10 42.60
C GLY A 609 12.55 -16.60 42.56
N PHE A 610 11.44 -17.00 43.19
CA PHE A 610 10.95 -18.39 43.20
C PHE A 610 10.26 -18.77 41.92
N VAL A 611 10.46 -20.01 41.47
CA VAL A 611 10.01 -20.47 40.16
C VAL A 611 8.66 -21.19 40.22
N GLY A 612 7.81 -20.94 39.23
CA GLY A 612 6.51 -21.63 39.09
C GLY A 612 6.65 -23.08 38.63
N VAL A 613 6.61 -24.03 39.55
CA VAL A 613 6.74 -25.47 39.27
C VAL A 613 5.37 -26.08 38.99
N ILE A 614 5.32 -26.99 38.02
CA ILE A 614 4.17 -27.80 37.65
C ILE A 614 4.30 -29.15 38.37
N ARG A 615 3.46 -29.40 39.37
CA ARG A 615 3.39 -30.68 40.09
C ARG A 615 2.04 -31.33 39.84
N GLY A 616 2.02 -32.33 38.96
CA GLY A 616 0.76 -32.95 38.52
C GLY A 616 -0.15 -31.90 37.87
N ARG A 617 -1.29 -31.61 38.51
CA ARG A 617 -2.31 -30.66 38.01
C ARG A 617 -2.20 -29.23 38.56
N ASN A 618 -1.25 -28.97 39.46
CA ASN A 618 -1.12 -27.68 40.11
C ASN A 618 0.15 -26.96 39.64
N VAL A 619 0.03 -25.64 39.46
CA VAL A 619 1.15 -24.74 39.26
C VAL A 619 1.31 -23.93 40.53
N SER A 620 2.46 -24.01 41.18
CA SER A 620 2.74 -23.22 42.39
C SER A 620 4.17 -22.72 42.37
N PHE A 621 4.41 -21.52 42.90
CA PHE A 621 5.77 -21.05 43.12
C PHE A 621 6.41 -21.87 44.24
N ASP A 622 7.55 -22.47 43.95
CA ASP A 622 8.30 -23.30 44.89
C ASP A 622 9.35 -22.43 45.59
N ASP A 623 9.17 -22.22 46.90
CA ASP A 623 10.03 -21.40 47.75
C ASP A 623 11.44 -21.97 47.94
N GLN A 624 11.68 -23.20 47.48
CA GLN A 624 12.98 -23.86 47.52
C GLN A 624 13.71 -23.85 46.18
N LEU A 625 13.11 -23.29 45.14
CA LEU A 625 13.57 -23.48 43.77
C LEU A 625 13.74 -22.17 43.01
N THR A 626 15.00 -21.85 42.72
CA THR A 626 15.38 -20.67 41.93
C THR A 626 15.83 -21.07 40.54
N VAL A 627 15.94 -20.10 39.63
CA VAL A 627 16.46 -20.33 38.28
C VAL A 627 17.89 -20.85 38.29
N PHE A 628 18.72 -20.42 39.24
CA PHE A 628 20.07 -20.94 39.39
C PHE A 628 20.09 -22.44 39.72
N ASP A 629 19.11 -22.92 40.49
CA ASP A 629 19.00 -24.34 40.82
C ASP A 629 18.50 -25.18 39.63
N LEU A 630 17.64 -24.60 38.78
CA LEU A 630 17.25 -25.21 37.50
C LEU A 630 18.42 -25.30 36.52
N LEU A 631 19.24 -24.25 36.41
CA LEU A 631 20.41 -24.23 35.54
C LEU A 631 21.49 -25.23 35.97
N LYS A 632 21.59 -25.56 37.27
CA LYS A 632 22.46 -26.63 37.78
C LYS A 632 22.02 -28.02 37.32
N GLN A 633 20.72 -28.24 37.09
CA GLN A 633 20.20 -29.51 36.56
C GLN A 633 20.51 -29.63 35.06
N THR A 634 20.04 -28.66 34.27
CA THR A 634 20.30 -28.62 32.82
C THR A 634 20.37 -27.17 32.34
N SER A 635 21.38 -26.84 31.54
CA SER A 635 21.51 -25.50 30.94
C SER A 635 20.54 -25.27 29.77
N PHE A 636 19.96 -26.34 29.23
CA PHE A 636 18.99 -26.31 28.13
C PHE A 636 17.75 -27.12 28.50
N PRO A 637 16.65 -26.49 28.92
CA PRO A 637 15.42 -27.21 29.22
C PRO A 637 14.76 -27.73 27.94
N MET A 638 14.06 -28.86 28.05
CA MET A 638 13.19 -29.33 26.97
C MET A 638 11.90 -28.49 26.97
N VAL A 639 11.57 -27.88 25.83
CA VAL A 639 10.34 -27.08 25.67
C VAL A 639 9.23 -27.98 25.13
N ILE A 640 8.18 -28.21 25.91
CA ILE A 640 7.16 -29.19 25.55
C ILE A 640 5.80 -28.57 25.21
N GLY A 641 5.66 -27.25 25.02
CA GLY A 641 4.36 -26.59 24.80
C GLY A 641 3.55 -26.45 26.10
N ILE A 642 2.27 -26.06 26.08
CA ILE A 642 1.48 -25.91 27.32
C ILE A 642 1.30 -27.28 27.99
N PRO A 643 1.67 -27.44 29.28
CA PRO A 643 1.63 -28.73 29.98
C PRO A 643 0.21 -29.28 30.04
N ASP A 644 0.09 -30.58 29.85
CA ASP A 644 -1.17 -31.29 30.03
C ASP A 644 -1.33 -31.54 31.53
N LEU A 645 -2.30 -30.86 32.16
CA LEU A 645 -2.63 -31.06 33.57
C LEU A 645 -3.61 -32.24 33.70
N THR A 646 -3.33 -33.35 33.03
CA THR A 646 -4.15 -34.58 33.03
C THR A 646 -3.93 -35.42 34.26
#